data_AF-A0A8C3JZC2-F1
#
_entry.id   AF-A0A8C3JZC2-F1
#
_cell.length_a   1.000
_cell.length_b   1.000
_cell.length_c   1.000
_cell.angle_alpha   90.00
_cell.angle_beta   90.00
_cell.angle_gamma   90.00
#
_symmetry.space_group_name_H-M   'P 1'
#
loop_
_entity.id
_entity.type
_entity.pdbx_description
1 polymer ?
#
loop_
_entity_poly.entity_id
_entity_poly.type
_entity_poly.pdbx_seq_one_letter_code
_entity_poly.pdbx_strand_id
1 'polypeptide(L)'
;MQRFTVNIKLPARTLTGALSAPNRGAADWGWQGLIAYGCHSLVLIVDANTAQTLQVLERHKASVVKVKWAKENYHHNIGSPYSLRLASADTTGKIIVWDVATGTARCEIQEHAKPIQDMQWLWNQDASRDLLLAVHPPNYIVLWNADTGTKLWKKSYAENILSFSFDPFDPSHLALLTSEGIVFISDFSPSKAPASSGKKVYISSPHSSPSHNKLAAATGAKKAFDRVKILISNEKPSAESVTLNDCLQLSYLPSKRNYMLLLYPREILILDLEVNQTVGVIAIERTGVPFLQVIPCFQRDGLFCLHENGCITLRVRRPSCSITGTPNEEPDPDPVQELIYDLRSQCDAIRVTKTVRPFSMVCCPVNENSAALIVSDGRVMIWELKSTISGRNVRSSSSSASPLYSPVSFCGIPVGASQSKLPDLSLDNMIAGQGTVAGEEQLKSSFLQEVHLKFLLTGLLSGLPLPPFAIRMCPPLTTKNIKQYEPILAVGTSNGSVLVFHLTSGLLHKELSIHSCEVKGIEWISLTGFISFATSTPNNLGLVRNELQLVDLPTGRSIAFRGERGNDEPAIEMIKVSHLKQYLAVVFKDKPLEIWDVRTCTLLREMSKNFPTATALEWSPSHNLKSLRKKQLAAREAMARQTVASDTEVSSVESSVISLLQEAESKSELSQNISAREHFVFTGADGQVYHLTVEGNSVKDSARIPPDGSMGSITCIAWKGDILVLGDVDGNLNFWDLKARVSRGIPTHRSWVKKIRFAPGKGNQKLLAMYNDGAEIWDSKEVQMVSSLRSGRNVNFRILDVDWCTSDKVVLASDDGCIRVLDLSMKPSSFRMDEQDLIEPAWCPYLLVPRASLALKAFLLHQPWNEKYSLDIINTDYPENENIKSLLQEQLNSLSNDIKKLLLDPDFTLLQRCLLVARLYGDESELHFWTIAAHYLHSLSQEKPAKPTDTAVLQEQLVNPLDICYDILCENHYFQKFQLERVNLQEVKRSTYDHTRKCADQLLLLGQTDRAVQLLLETSSDNAHYYCDSLKACLVTTVTSSGPSQSTIKLVATNMIANGKLAEGVQLLCLIDKAADACRYLQTYGEWNRAAWLAKVRLNSEECADVLKRWVDHLCSPQVNQKSKAILVLLSLGCFTKVAEMLHSMRYFDRAALFVEACLKYGAFEVNDDTNKLIHAVYADYARSLKLLGFKQGAILFASKAGESGKELLMELKQPKEEVTQE
;
A
#
# COMPACT_ATOMS: atom_id res chain seq x y z
N MET A 1 19.89 -39.01 -22.17
CA MET A 1 18.68 -38.76 -21.36
C MET A 1 19.00 -37.70 -20.32
N GLN A 2 18.83 -36.42 -20.64
CA GLN A 2 18.87 -35.35 -19.65
C GLN A 2 17.66 -35.51 -18.71
N ARG A 3 17.90 -35.60 -17.41
CA ARG A 3 16.85 -35.56 -16.39
C ARG A 3 16.21 -34.17 -16.47
N PHE A 4 15.04 -34.06 -17.09
CA PHE A 4 14.21 -32.87 -17.01
C PHE A 4 13.69 -32.73 -15.57
N THR A 5 14.44 -32.08 -14.69
CA THR A 5 13.94 -31.59 -13.41
C THR A 5 13.32 -30.22 -13.64
N VAL A 6 12.06 -30.18 -14.09
CA VAL A 6 11.24 -28.99 -13.90
C VAL A 6 10.87 -29.00 -12.41
N ASN A 7 11.70 -28.40 -11.57
CA ASN A 7 11.40 -28.22 -10.15
C ASN A 7 10.36 -27.11 -10.02
N ILE A 8 9.07 -27.46 -10.19
CA ILE A 8 7.97 -26.57 -9.82
C ILE A 8 7.95 -26.51 -8.29
N LYS A 9 8.71 -25.58 -7.71
CA LYS A 9 8.66 -25.29 -6.27
C LYS A 9 7.38 -24.51 -6.00
N LEU A 10 6.46 -25.13 -5.28
CA LEU A 10 5.24 -24.47 -4.83
C LEU A 10 5.48 -23.98 -3.40
N PRO A 11 5.59 -22.67 -3.12
CA PRO A 11 5.73 -22.19 -1.75
C PRO A 11 4.43 -22.45 -0.98
N ALA A 12 4.54 -22.66 0.33
CA ALA A 12 3.35 -22.57 1.17
C ALA A 12 2.92 -21.10 1.23
N ARG A 13 1.61 -20.83 1.41
CA ARG A 13 1.04 -19.48 1.34
C ARG A 13 -0.43 -19.45 1.70
N THR A 14 -0.95 -18.25 1.89
CA THR A 14 -2.37 -18.01 2.15
C THR A 14 -2.94 -17.10 1.08
N LEU A 15 -3.96 -17.56 0.36
CA LEU A 15 -4.81 -16.74 -0.49
C LEU A 15 -5.92 -16.19 0.38
N THR A 16 -6.12 -14.88 0.34
CA THR A 16 -7.07 -14.18 1.21
C THR A 16 -8.30 -13.71 0.44
N GLY A 17 -9.34 -13.35 1.18
CA GLY A 17 -10.62 -12.98 0.60
C GLY A 17 -11.24 -11.71 1.16
N ALA A 18 -12.57 -11.72 1.15
CA ALA A 18 -13.41 -10.65 1.65
C ALA A 18 -12.97 -10.19 3.06
N LEU A 19 -13.06 -8.89 3.27
CA LEU A 19 -12.57 -8.23 4.47
C LEU A 19 -13.67 -8.16 5.54
N SER A 20 -13.26 -8.27 6.80
CA SER A 20 -14.17 -8.05 7.93
C SER A 20 -14.40 -6.54 8.14
N ALA A 21 -15.61 -6.14 8.56
CA ALA A 21 -15.94 -4.74 8.83
C ALA A 21 -14.90 -3.96 9.71
N PRO A 22 -14.31 -4.54 10.78
CA PRO A 22 -13.28 -3.83 11.57
C PRO A 22 -11.98 -3.54 10.79
N ASN A 23 -11.71 -4.20 9.66
CA ASN A 23 -10.53 -3.93 8.84
C ASN A 23 -10.60 -2.60 8.08
N ARG A 24 -11.71 -1.85 8.14
CA ARG A 24 -11.91 -0.61 7.37
C ARG A 24 -10.79 0.43 7.57
N GLY A 25 -10.21 0.51 8.78
CA GLY A 25 -9.10 1.43 9.08
C GLY A 25 -7.71 0.78 9.01
N ALA A 26 -7.61 -0.49 8.64
CA ALA A 26 -6.39 -1.28 8.73
C ALA A 26 -5.60 -1.26 7.41
N ALA A 27 -5.17 -0.08 6.96
CA ALA A 27 -4.38 0.06 5.73
C ALA A 27 -3.35 1.18 5.84
N ASP A 28 -2.17 0.97 5.27
CA ASP A 28 -1.10 1.97 5.19
C ASP A 28 -0.16 1.72 4.02
N TRP A 29 0.35 2.78 3.40
CA TRP A 29 1.37 2.71 2.36
C TRP A 29 2.69 3.24 2.91
N GLY A 30 3.71 2.37 2.98
CA GLY A 30 5.02 2.71 3.53
C GLY A 30 5.91 3.46 2.54
N TRP A 31 6.92 4.15 3.06
CA TRP A 31 7.90 4.89 2.27
C TRP A 31 8.74 3.98 1.35
N GLN A 32 8.95 2.72 1.76
CA GLN A 32 9.61 1.69 0.97
C GLN A 32 8.84 1.23 -0.30
N GLY A 33 7.63 1.74 -0.53
CA GLY A 33 6.80 1.40 -1.71
C GLY A 33 5.85 0.22 -1.53
N LEU A 34 5.74 -0.35 -0.32
CA LEU A 34 4.86 -1.49 -0.02
C LEU A 34 3.55 -1.05 0.63
N ILE A 35 2.45 -1.72 0.27
CA ILE A 35 1.13 -1.53 0.86
C ILE A 35 0.89 -2.62 1.90
N ALA A 36 0.48 -2.24 3.11
CA ALA A 36 0.05 -3.18 4.14
C ALA A 36 -1.43 -2.99 4.44
N TYR A 37 -2.20 -4.08 4.49
CA TYR A 37 -3.59 -4.03 4.93
C TYR A 37 -4.04 -5.27 5.72
N GLY A 38 -5.05 -5.09 6.58
CA GLY A 38 -5.63 -6.18 7.36
C GLY A 38 -6.73 -6.92 6.62
N CYS A 39 -6.71 -8.26 6.64
CA CYS A 39 -7.80 -9.13 6.20
C CYS A 39 -8.15 -10.10 7.32
N HIS A 40 -9.32 -9.95 7.94
CA HIS A 40 -9.66 -10.64 9.18
C HIS A 40 -8.53 -10.44 10.21
N SER A 41 -7.93 -11.52 10.71
CA SER A 41 -6.80 -11.51 11.66
C SER A 41 -5.42 -11.55 10.98
N LEU A 42 -5.36 -11.46 9.65
CA LEU A 42 -4.13 -11.49 8.87
C LEU A 42 -3.72 -10.07 8.48
N VAL A 43 -2.41 -9.85 8.31
CA VAL A 43 -1.88 -8.63 7.69
C VAL A 43 -1.19 -9.02 6.39
N LEU A 44 -1.62 -8.43 5.28
CA LEU A 44 -1.06 -8.66 3.96
C LEU A 44 -0.11 -7.55 3.58
N ILE A 45 0.98 -7.93 2.93
CA ILE A 45 1.97 -7.04 2.33
C ILE A 45 1.91 -7.23 0.82
N VAL A 46 1.62 -6.14 0.12
CA VAL A 46 1.45 -6.11 -1.33
C VAL A 46 2.46 -5.15 -1.95
N ASP A 47 3.11 -5.59 -3.01
CA ASP A 47 3.91 -4.71 -3.85
C ASP A 47 2.99 -3.86 -4.73
N ALA A 48 3.17 -2.54 -4.69
CA ALA A 48 2.35 -1.63 -5.46
C ALA A 48 2.63 -1.68 -6.97
N ASN A 49 3.86 -2.04 -7.36
CA ASN A 49 4.28 -2.00 -8.77
C ASN A 49 3.82 -3.25 -9.54
N THR A 50 4.02 -4.43 -8.96
CA THR A 50 3.64 -5.73 -9.58
C THR A 50 2.23 -6.20 -9.17
N ALA A 51 1.57 -5.51 -8.23
CA ALA A 51 0.28 -5.90 -7.67
C ALA A 51 0.23 -7.35 -7.15
N GLN A 52 1.34 -7.85 -6.61
CA GLN A 52 1.46 -9.20 -6.05
C GLN A 52 1.52 -9.18 -4.52
N THR A 53 0.96 -10.21 -3.88
CA THR A 53 1.10 -10.41 -2.43
C THR A 53 2.49 -10.97 -2.13
N LEU A 54 3.31 -10.19 -1.43
CA LEU A 54 4.65 -10.57 -1.02
C LEU A 54 4.64 -11.43 0.25
N GLN A 55 3.79 -11.10 1.22
CA GLN A 55 3.76 -11.79 2.49
C GLN A 55 2.40 -11.73 3.19
N VAL A 56 2.12 -12.75 3.99
CA VAL A 56 0.96 -12.80 4.89
C VAL A 56 1.44 -13.08 6.30
N LEU A 57 1.18 -12.14 7.21
CA LEU A 57 1.56 -12.21 8.61
C LEU A 57 0.40 -12.78 9.45
N GLU A 58 0.63 -13.95 10.06
CA GLU A 58 -0.38 -14.71 10.80
C GLU A 58 0.05 -14.86 12.28
N ARG A 59 -0.43 -13.95 13.14
CA ARG A 59 -0.30 -14.06 14.62
C ARG A 59 -1.48 -13.50 15.40
N HIS A 60 -2.18 -12.50 14.86
CA HIS A 60 -3.35 -11.96 15.53
C HIS A 60 -4.43 -13.03 15.65
N LYS A 61 -5.12 -13.02 16.79
CA LYS A 61 -6.23 -13.94 17.07
C LYS A 61 -7.59 -13.35 16.73
N ALA A 62 -7.65 -12.02 16.65
CA ALA A 62 -8.85 -11.25 16.36
C ALA A 62 -8.62 -10.35 15.14
N SER A 63 -9.68 -9.72 14.63
CA SER A 63 -9.57 -8.90 13.43
C SER A 63 -8.67 -7.69 13.63
N VAL A 64 -7.83 -7.40 12.64
CA VAL A 64 -6.93 -6.25 12.63
C VAL A 64 -7.71 -4.96 12.36
N VAL A 65 -7.51 -3.93 13.19
CA VAL A 65 -8.22 -2.64 13.14
C VAL A 65 -7.37 -1.53 12.54
N LYS A 66 -6.07 -1.52 12.86
CA LYS A 66 -5.10 -0.51 12.40
C LYS A 66 -3.78 -1.15 12.02
N VAL A 67 -3.16 -0.60 10.98
CA VAL A 67 -1.84 -1.00 10.47
C VAL A 67 -1.08 0.27 10.15
N LYS A 68 0.20 0.38 10.56
CA LYS A 68 1.07 1.52 10.26
C LYS A 68 2.52 1.12 10.07
N TRP A 69 3.11 1.60 8.97
CA TRP A 69 4.53 1.46 8.69
C TRP A 69 5.37 2.41 9.54
N ALA A 70 6.52 1.92 10.00
CA ALA A 70 7.52 2.79 10.60
C ALA A 70 8.09 3.73 9.53
N LYS A 71 8.47 4.94 9.95
CA LYS A 71 9.10 5.94 9.08
C LYS A 71 10.62 5.81 9.15
N GLU A 72 11.27 5.71 8.00
CA GLU A 72 12.72 5.55 7.89
C GLU A 72 13.39 6.94 7.73
N ASN A 73 13.20 7.77 8.76
CA ASN A 73 13.58 9.19 8.77
C ASN A 73 15.01 9.44 9.32
N TYR A 74 15.88 8.45 9.24
CA TYR A 74 17.23 8.52 9.80
C TYR A 74 18.27 8.01 8.79
N HIS A 75 19.55 8.20 9.11
CA HIS A 75 20.63 7.74 8.24
C HIS A 75 20.90 6.24 8.43
N HIS A 76 20.99 5.52 7.31
CA HIS A 76 21.25 4.09 7.28
C HIS A 76 22.73 3.78 7.17
N ASN A 77 23.22 2.93 8.07
CA ASN A 77 24.56 2.38 8.03
C ASN A 77 24.55 0.93 8.52
N ILE A 78 25.70 0.28 8.62
CA ILE A 78 25.81 -1.13 9.03
C ILE A 78 25.21 -1.37 10.44
N GLY A 79 25.29 -0.40 11.35
CA GLY A 79 24.68 -0.46 12.68
C GLY A 79 23.21 -0.04 12.72
N SER A 80 22.70 0.63 11.68
CA SER A 80 21.31 1.06 11.52
C SER A 80 20.78 0.66 10.14
N PRO A 81 20.61 -0.65 9.88
CA PRO A 81 20.30 -1.14 8.55
C PRO A 81 18.87 -0.81 8.13
N TYR A 82 18.62 -0.87 6.83
CA TYR A 82 17.26 -0.87 6.29
C TYR A 82 16.48 -2.06 6.85
N SER A 83 15.31 -1.79 7.44
CA SER A 83 14.46 -2.83 8.02
C SER A 83 12.99 -2.54 7.75
N LEU A 84 12.22 -3.57 7.39
CA LEU A 84 10.78 -3.44 7.16
C LEU A 84 10.03 -3.61 8.48
N ARG A 85 9.76 -2.51 9.18
CA ARG A 85 9.01 -2.51 10.45
C ARG A 85 7.58 -2.07 10.29
N LEU A 86 6.66 -2.87 10.81
CA LEU A 86 5.22 -2.60 10.75
C LEU A 86 4.59 -2.78 12.13
N ALA A 87 3.72 -1.85 12.54
CA ALA A 87 2.85 -2.04 13.69
C ALA A 87 1.43 -2.39 13.24
N SER A 88 0.79 -3.32 13.92
CA SER A 88 -0.61 -3.71 13.67
C SER A 88 -1.36 -3.92 14.97
N ALA A 89 -2.62 -3.52 15.02
CA ALA A 89 -3.47 -3.60 16.21
C ALA A 89 -4.74 -4.38 15.93
N ASP A 90 -5.21 -5.19 16.88
CA ASP A 90 -6.45 -5.98 16.75
C ASP A 90 -7.64 -5.44 17.57
N THR A 91 -8.81 -6.06 17.39
CA THR A 91 -10.03 -5.70 18.13
C THR A 91 -9.96 -6.00 19.63
N THR A 92 -9.00 -6.83 20.07
CA THR A 92 -8.75 -7.13 21.48
C THR A 92 -7.74 -6.18 22.11
N GLY A 93 -7.23 -5.19 21.38
CA GLY A 93 -6.27 -4.21 21.86
C GLY A 93 -4.82 -4.71 21.92
N LYS A 94 -4.52 -5.85 21.26
CA LYS A 94 -3.17 -6.35 21.09
C LYS A 94 -2.49 -5.62 19.93
N ILE A 95 -1.32 -5.06 20.18
CA ILE A 95 -0.42 -4.49 19.16
C ILE A 95 0.70 -5.49 18.92
N ILE A 96 1.00 -5.75 17.65
CA ILE A 96 2.17 -6.54 17.25
C ILE A 96 3.04 -5.67 16.35
N VAL A 97 4.32 -5.58 16.72
CA VAL A 97 5.38 -4.95 15.93
C VAL A 97 6.11 -6.06 15.18
N TRP A 98 6.16 -5.95 13.86
CA TRP A 98 6.66 -6.97 12.95
C TRP A 98 8.00 -6.59 12.35
N ASP A 99 8.82 -7.60 12.16
CA ASP A 99 9.85 -7.61 11.14
C ASP A 99 9.27 -8.31 9.91
N VAL A 100 8.92 -7.52 8.90
CA VAL A 100 8.20 -8.02 7.73
C VAL A 100 9.13 -8.89 6.88
N ALA A 101 10.38 -8.50 6.64
CA ALA A 101 11.29 -9.30 5.82
C ALA A 101 11.42 -10.75 6.33
N THR A 102 11.49 -10.94 7.65
CA THR A 102 11.57 -12.26 8.28
C THR A 102 10.21 -12.91 8.57
N GLY A 103 9.12 -12.14 8.57
CA GLY A 103 7.78 -12.60 8.94
C GLY A 103 7.59 -12.86 10.44
N THR A 104 8.44 -12.27 11.27
CA THR A 104 8.46 -12.51 12.73
C THR A 104 7.91 -11.33 13.51
N ALA A 105 7.27 -11.61 14.65
CA ALA A 105 6.89 -10.58 15.60
C ALA A 105 8.11 -10.20 16.45
N ARG A 106 8.53 -8.93 16.39
CA ARG A 106 9.59 -8.39 17.26
C ARG A 106 9.07 -8.20 18.69
N CYS A 107 7.87 -7.63 18.80
CA CYS A 107 7.25 -7.33 20.08
C CYS A 107 5.73 -7.50 20.00
N GLU A 108 5.14 -7.99 21.09
CA GLU A 108 3.70 -8.00 21.32
C GLU A 108 3.36 -7.17 22.55
N ILE A 109 2.42 -6.23 22.42
CA ILE A 109 2.01 -5.30 23.47
C ILE A 109 0.52 -5.45 23.70
N GLN A 110 0.10 -5.63 24.95
CA GLN A 110 -1.31 -5.66 25.32
C GLN A 110 -1.51 -5.13 26.74
N GLU A 111 -2.18 -3.98 26.88
CA GLU A 111 -2.54 -3.41 28.18
C GLU A 111 -4.06 -3.54 28.47
N HIS A 112 -4.88 -3.47 27.42
CA HIS A 112 -6.34 -3.42 27.53
C HIS A 112 -7.01 -4.34 26.51
N ALA A 113 -8.22 -4.82 26.86
CA ALA A 113 -9.03 -5.73 26.04
C ALA A 113 -10.06 -5.00 25.15
N LYS A 114 -9.67 -3.89 24.52
CA LYS A 114 -10.54 -3.04 23.69
C LYS A 114 -9.84 -2.62 22.40
N PRO A 115 -10.57 -2.41 21.28
CA PRO A 115 -9.98 -2.08 19.99
C PRO A 115 -9.23 -0.74 20.03
N ILE A 116 -8.02 -0.69 19.50
CA ILE A 116 -7.25 0.55 19.40
C ILE A 116 -7.90 1.47 18.37
N GLN A 117 -8.12 2.73 18.75
CA GLN A 117 -8.80 3.70 17.89
C GLN A 117 -7.86 4.28 16.84
N ASP A 118 -6.64 4.62 17.24
CA ASP A 118 -5.65 5.18 16.34
C ASP A 118 -4.22 4.93 16.81
N MET A 119 -3.27 4.99 15.88
CA MET A 119 -1.87 4.65 16.11
C MET A 119 -0.97 5.39 15.12
N GLN A 120 0.19 5.88 15.57
CA GLN A 120 1.15 6.55 14.70
C GLN A 120 2.58 6.44 15.25
N TRP A 121 3.54 6.23 14.34
CA TRP A 121 4.96 6.28 14.64
C TRP A 121 5.44 7.74 14.75
N LEU A 122 6.29 8.03 15.73
CA LEU A 122 6.91 9.36 15.85
C LEU A 122 8.06 9.49 14.83
N TRP A 123 8.12 10.64 14.16
CA TRP A 123 9.12 10.92 13.13
C TRP A 123 10.26 11.82 13.61
N ASN A 124 10.07 12.57 14.69
CA ASN A 124 10.98 13.63 15.11
C ASN A 124 11.99 13.21 16.20
N GLN A 125 12.77 12.14 15.98
CA GLN A 125 13.84 11.79 16.93
C GLN A 125 15.08 11.19 16.28
N ASP A 126 16.19 11.91 16.40
CA ASP A 126 17.53 11.38 16.19
C ASP A 126 17.94 10.41 17.35
N ALA A 127 17.27 10.47 18.50
CA ALA A 127 17.63 9.75 19.73
C ALA A 127 17.00 8.34 19.89
N SER A 128 15.72 8.17 19.56
CA SER A 128 15.05 6.86 19.60
C SER A 128 14.13 6.68 18.40
N ARG A 129 14.33 5.58 17.67
CA ARG A 129 13.77 5.36 16.33
C ARG A 129 12.40 4.68 16.37
N ASP A 130 12.14 3.95 17.45
CA ASP A 130 11.04 2.99 17.55
C ASP A 130 9.99 3.45 18.56
N LEU A 131 9.50 4.67 18.42
CA LEU A 131 8.44 5.16 19.30
C LEU A 131 7.08 5.13 18.63
N LEU A 132 6.13 4.51 19.32
CA LEU A 132 4.77 4.29 18.84
C LEU A 132 3.77 4.92 19.80
N LEU A 133 2.99 5.87 19.32
CA LEU A 133 1.87 6.45 20.06
C LEU A 133 0.60 5.69 19.71
N ALA A 134 -0.11 5.19 20.73
CA ALA A 134 -1.37 4.47 20.56
C ALA A 134 -2.49 5.09 21.42
N VAL A 135 -3.67 5.20 20.82
CA VAL A 135 -4.90 5.64 21.52
C VAL A 135 -5.69 4.41 21.96
N HIS A 136 -5.73 4.21 23.27
CA HIS A 136 -6.49 3.14 23.90
C HIS A 136 -7.84 3.67 24.39
N PRO A 137 -8.97 3.00 24.07
CA PRO A 137 -10.25 3.36 24.64
C PRO A 137 -10.27 3.19 26.17
N PRO A 138 -11.05 4.01 26.90
CA PRO A 138 -11.92 5.07 26.38
C PRO A 138 -11.19 6.37 26.02
N ASN A 139 -10.16 6.76 26.78
CA ASN A 139 -9.62 8.13 26.79
C ASN A 139 -8.11 8.19 27.10
N TYR A 140 -7.37 7.12 26.78
CA TYR A 140 -5.94 7.03 27.10
C TYR A 140 -5.08 7.20 25.86
N ILE A 141 -3.99 7.93 26.03
CA ILE A 141 -2.87 7.96 25.10
C ILE A 141 -1.67 7.32 25.80
N VAL A 142 -1.03 6.37 25.13
CA VAL A 142 0.14 5.66 25.64
C VAL A 142 1.26 5.74 24.62
N LEU A 143 2.45 6.12 25.08
CA LEU A 143 3.68 6.09 24.29
C LEU A 143 4.48 4.84 24.62
N TRP A 144 4.78 4.05 23.60
CA TRP A 144 5.51 2.80 23.68
C TRP A 144 6.87 2.91 23.02
N ASN A 145 7.87 2.24 23.59
CA ASN A 145 9.05 1.84 22.84
C ASN A 145 8.71 0.52 22.14
N ALA A 146 8.60 0.56 20.82
CA ALA A 146 8.16 -0.53 19.95
C ALA A 146 9.24 -1.61 19.74
N ASP A 147 10.51 -1.31 20.02
CA ASP A 147 11.60 -2.30 19.95
C ASP A 147 11.55 -3.24 21.17
N THR A 148 11.39 -2.66 22.36
CA THR A 148 11.38 -3.42 23.64
C THR A 148 9.98 -3.79 24.13
N GLY A 149 8.93 -3.13 23.63
CA GLY A 149 7.57 -3.24 24.15
C GLY A 149 7.32 -2.50 25.45
N THR A 150 8.27 -1.68 25.92
CA THR A 150 8.13 -0.99 27.22
C THR A 150 7.28 0.27 27.09
N LYS A 151 6.36 0.46 28.04
CA LYS A 151 5.60 1.71 28.18
C LYS A 151 6.50 2.82 28.70
N LEU A 152 6.59 3.93 27.97
CA LEU A 152 7.31 5.13 28.42
C LEU A 152 6.45 5.97 29.36
N TRP A 153 5.23 6.30 28.93
CA TRP A 153 4.26 7.00 29.77
C TRP A 153 2.83 6.80 29.28
N LYS A 154 1.87 7.13 30.14
CA LYS A 154 0.42 7.08 29.87
C LYS A 154 -0.24 8.36 30.37
N LYS A 155 -1.15 8.93 29.57
CA LYS A 155 -1.97 10.09 29.93
C LYS A 155 -3.45 9.77 29.73
N SER A 156 -4.27 10.16 30.70
CA SER A 156 -5.73 10.07 30.64
C SER A 156 -6.34 11.43 30.33
N TYR A 157 -7.35 11.45 29.47
CA TYR A 157 -8.17 12.63 29.18
C TYR A 157 -9.59 12.44 29.73
N ALA A 158 -10.38 13.50 29.82
CA ALA A 158 -11.74 13.40 30.38
C ALA A 158 -12.74 12.71 29.41
N GLU A 159 -12.52 12.85 28.11
CA GLU A 159 -13.46 12.48 27.06
C GLU A 159 -12.91 11.37 26.16
N ASN A 160 -13.81 10.67 25.47
CA ASN A 160 -13.43 9.59 24.58
C ASN A 160 -12.70 10.14 23.35
N ILE A 161 -11.53 9.57 23.06
CA ILE A 161 -10.68 9.98 21.93
C ILE A 161 -10.99 9.08 20.74
N LEU A 162 -11.36 9.68 19.61
CA LEU A 162 -11.70 8.98 18.37
C LEU A 162 -10.50 8.87 17.41
N SER A 163 -9.73 9.95 17.27
CA SER A 163 -8.53 10.00 16.43
C SER A 163 -7.61 11.12 16.89
N PHE A 164 -6.38 11.14 16.37
CA PHE A 164 -5.45 12.24 16.61
C PHE A 164 -4.65 12.57 15.35
N SER A 165 -4.09 13.78 15.31
CA SER A 165 -3.15 14.18 14.26
C SER A 165 -2.05 15.05 14.87
N PHE A 166 -0.81 14.79 14.50
CA PHE A 166 0.32 15.67 14.79
C PHE A 166 0.36 16.85 13.82
N ASP A 167 0.89 17.97 14.29
CA ASP A 167 1.29 19.08 13.41
C ASP A 167 2.58 18.67 12.66
N PRO A 168 2.58 18.67 11.31
CA PRO A 168 3.74 18.33 10.48
C PRO A 168 4.94 19.27 10.65
N PHE A 169 4.72 20.53 11.07
CA PHE A 169 5.76 21.54 11.17
C PHE A 169 6.34 21.65 12.59
N ASP A 170 5.52 21.31 13.60
CA ASP A 170 5.92 21.37 15.00
C ASP A 170 5.41 20.17 15.83
N PRO A 171 6.29 19.19 16.12
CA PRO A 171 5.89 17.92 16.72
C PRO A 171 5.50 18.01 18.21
N SER A 172 5.68 19.17 18.86
CA SER A 172 5.11 19.41 20.20
C SER A 172 3.61 19.66 20.18
N HIS A 173 3.04 19.94 19.00
CA HIS A 173 1.62 20.19 18.80
C HIS A 173 0.88 18.95 18.31
N LEU A 174 -0.22 18.64 18.99
CA LEU A 174 -1.08 17.47 18.74
C LEU A 174 -2.55 17.87 18.88
N ALA A 175 -3.38 17.50 17.91
CA ALA A 175 -4.83 17.67 18.00
C ALA A 175 -5.51 16.32 18.24
N LEU A 176 -6.43 16.28 19.20
CA LEU A 176 -7.26 15.12 19.51
C LEU A 176 -8.70 15.39 19.11
N LEU A 177 -9.29 14.47 18.35
CA LEU A 177 -10.74 14.46 18.10
C LEU A 177 -11.43 13.70 19.22
N THR A 178 -12.31 14.38 19.95
CA THR A 178 -13.14 13.79 21.01
C THR A 178 -14.61 13.79 20.61
N SER A 179 -15.45 13.07 21.35
CA SER A 179 -16.90 13.02 21.09
C SER A 179 -17.60 14.39 21.21
N GLU A 180 -17.05 15.33 21.97
CA GLU A 180 -17.67 16.65 22.21
C GLU A 180 -16.95 17.81 21.50
N GLY A 181 -15.69 17.64 21.12
CA GLY A 181 -14.82 18.75 20.70
C GLY A 181 -13.47 18.33 20.15
N ILE A 182 -12.65 19.31 19.80
CA ILE A 182 -11.23 19.12 19.50
C ILE A 182 -10.41 19.60 20.70
N VAL A 183 -9.43 18.81 21.11
CA VAL A 183 -8.49 19.18 22.18
C VAL A 183 -7.11 19.39 21.57
N PHE A 184 -6.58 20.61 21.68
CA PHE A 184 -5.23 20.96 21.24
C PHE A 184 -4.24 20.83 22.39
N ILE A 185 -3.19 20.06 22.18
CA ILE A 185 -2.06 19.87 23.09
C ILE A 185 -0.86 20.55 22.47
N SER A 186 -0.14 21.37 23.24
CA SER A 186 1.03 22.12 22.80
C SER A 186 2.33 21.72 23.49
N ASP A 187 2.24 20.86 24.50
CA ASP A 187 3.35 20.43 25.36
C ASP A 187 3.68 18.93 25.17
N PHE A 188 3.46 18.38 23.97
CA PHE A 188 3.83 16.99 23.71
C PHE A 188 5.34 16.83 23.75
N SER A 189 5.83 15.92 24.60
CA SER A 189 7.23 15.53 24.63
C SER A 189 7.36 14.00 24.76
N PRO A 190 8.37 13.40 24.13
CA PRO A 190 8.60 11.96 24.26
C PRO A 190 9.07 11.55 25.66
N SER A 191 9.88 12.41 26.31
CA SER A 191 10.48 12.14 27.61
C SER A 191 9.51 12.29 28.77
N LYS A 192 8.50 13.16 28.64
CA LYS A 192 7.53 13.44 29.68
C LYS A 192 6.12 13.54 29.11
N ALA A 193 5.17 12.91 29.78
CA ALA A 193 3.75 13.04 29.42
C ALA A 193 3.30 14.51 29.45
N PRO A 194 2.37 14.91 28.56
CA PRO A 194 1.81 16.26 28.56
C PRO A 194 1.29 16.65 29.96
N ALA A 195 1.67 17.82 30.45
CA ALA A 195 1.22 18.33 31.73
C ALA A 195 -0.21 18.86 31.61
N SER A 196 -0.49 19.60 30.53
CA SER A 196 -1.79 20.19 30.27
C SER A 196 -2.85 19.12 29.89
N SER A 197 -4.13 19.41 30.13
CA SER A 197 -5.25 18.66 29.56
C SER A 197 -5.58 19.10 28.12
N GLY A 198 -4.80 20.03 27.57
CA GLY A 198 -5.06 20.69 26.29
C GLY A 198 -6.13 21.79 26.36
N LYS A 199 -6.14 22.65 25.34
CA LYS A 199 -7.18 23.65 25.11
C LYS A 199 -8.32 23.01 24.33
N LYS A 200 -9.52 22.97 24.94
CA LYS A 200 -10.71 22.44 24.30
C LYS A 200 -11.39 23.49 23.44
N VAL A 201 -11.80 23.07 22.25
CA VAL A 201 -12.50 23.87 21.25
C VAL A 201 -13.74 23.11 20.79
N TYR A 202 -14.87 23.81 20.73
CA TYR A 202 -16.13 23.26 20.21
C TYR A 202 -16.39 23.74 18.80
N ILE A 203 -17.05 22.87 18.02
CA ILE A 203 -17.43 23.13 16.63
C ILE A 203 -18.94 23.13 16.52
N SER A 204 -19.51 24.30 16.25
CA SER A 204 -20.95 24.50 16.01
C SER A 204 -21.29 24.29 14.54
N SER A 205 -22.10 23.28 14.22
CA SER A 205 -22.52 23.06 12.82
C SER A 205 -23.51 24.09 12.29
N PRO A 206 -23.58 24.24 10.96
CA PRO A 206 -24.62 24.97 10.27
C PRO A 206 -26.02 24.30 10.23
N HIS A 207 -26.20 23.07 10.71
CA HIS A 207 -27.44 22.29 10.55
C HIS A 207 -28.44 22.40 11.71
N SER A 208 -28.09 23.09 12.80
CA SER A 208 -28.97 23.35 13.94
C SER A 208 -29.57 24.75 13.88
N SER A 209 -30.48 25.00 12.94
CA SER A 209 -31.49 26.04 13.10
C SER A 209 -32.85 25.55 12.55
N PRO A 210 -33.95 25.70 13.31
CA PRO A 210 -35.26 25.27 12.88
C PRO A 210 -35.93 26.40 12.06
N SER A 211 -36.07 26.23 10.74
CA SER A 211 -37.27 26.64 9.98
C SER A 211 -37.07 26.55 8.47
N HIS A 212 -37.98 25.80 7.83
CA HIS A 212 -38.27 25.87 6.41
C HIS A 212 -38.62 27.31 5.99
N ASN A 213 -38.04 27.82 4.89
CA ASN A 213 -38.79 28.17 3.67
C ASN A 213 -37.99 28.96 2.61
N LYS A 214 -38.35 28.65 1.37
CA LYS A 214 -38.08 29.32 0.06
C LYS A 214 -36.79 28.95 -0.70
N LEU A 215 -37.07 28.36 -1.87
CA LEU A 215 -36.18 28.04 -2.97
C LEU A 215 -35.60 29.32 -3.61
N ALA A 216 -34.29 29.31 -3.84
CA ALA A 216 -33.64 30.10 -4.87
C ALA A 216 -32.50 29.26 -5.47
N ALA A 217 -32.55 29.04 -6.78
CA ALA A 217 -31.54 28.33 -7.55
C ALA A 217 -30.30 29.22 -7.70
N ALA A 218 -29.32 29.01 -6.83
CA ALA A 218 -27.96 29.54 -6.94
C ALA A 218 -27.00 28.59 -6.21
N THR A 219 -25.80 28.42 -6.76
CA THR A 219 -24.78 27.40 -6.44
C THR A 219 -24.47 27.26 -4.93
N GLY A 220 -24.51 26.02 -4.43
CA GLY A 220 -24.62 25.68 -3.01
C GLY A 220 -23.42 25.98 -2.09
N ALA A 221 -22.28 26.44 -2.62
CA ALA A 221 -21.08 26.73 -1.81
C ALA A 221 -21.16 28.07 -1.05
N LYS A 222 -21.62 29.16 -1.71
CA LYS A 222 -21.67 30.51 -1.11
C LYS A 222 -22.60 30.59 0.11
N LYS A 223 -23.77 29.92 0.07
CA LYS A 223 -24.73 29.91 1.21
C LYS A 223 -24.29 29.04 2.39
N ALA A 224 -23.52 27.96 2.16
CA ALA A 224 -22.94 27.18 3.23
C ALA A 224 -21.89 28.02 3.97
N PHE A 225 -21.07 28.76 3.23
CA PHE A 225 -20.02 29.62 3.79
C PHE A 225 -20.56 30.75 4.69
N ASP A 226 -21.60 31.48 4.25
CA ASP A 226 -22.17 32.60 5.02
C ASP A 226 -22.82 32.20 6.35
N ARG A 227 -23.27 30.94 6.49
CA ARG A 227 -23.85 30.40 7.73
C ARG A 227 -22.80 29.87 8.71
N VAL A 228 -21.54 29.78 8.30
CA VAL A 228 -20.46 29.05 8.99
C VAL A 228 -19.45 30.01 9.63
N LYS A 229 -19.80 31.30 9.77
CA LYS A 229 -18.89 32.39 10.16
C LYS A 229 -18.20 32.26 11.53
N ILE A 230 -18.64 31.36 12.42
CA ILE A 230 -17.96 31.10 13.71
C ILE A 230 -18.03 29.60 14.01
N LEU A 231 -16.89 28.91 13.97
CA LEU A 231 -16.79 27.46 14.20
C LEU A 231 -15.95 27.06 15.41
N ILE A 232 -15.26 27.98 16.08
CA ILE A 232 -14.40 27.64 17.22
C ILE A 232 -14.74 28.57 18.38
N SER A 233 -15.60 28.08 19.27
CA SER A 233 -15.86 28.71 20.57
C SER A 233 -15.14 27.93 21.66
N ASN A 234 -14.62 28.66 22.66
CA ASN A 234 -14.15 28.05 23.91
C ASN A 234 -15.34 27.69 24.83
N GLU A 235 -16.49 28.34 24.60
CA GLU A 235 -17.73 28.09 25.35
C GLU A 235 -18.49 26.91 24.75
N LYS A 236 -19.03 26.06 25.62
CA LYS A 236 -19.83 24.90 25.22
C LYS A 236 -21.14 25.41 24.60
N PRO A 237 -21.38 25.19 23.30
CA PRO A 237 -22.63 25.62 22.68
C PRO A 237 -23.80 24.74 23.16
N SER A 238 -25.05 25.18 22.96
CA SER A 238 -26.24 24.45 23.41
C SER A 238 -26.29 23.04 22.79
N ALA A 239 -26.80 22.05 23.54
CA ALA A 239 -26.72 20.62 23.18
C ALA A 239 -27.31 20.27 21.79
N GLU A 240 -28.21 21.10 21.25
CA GLU A 240 -28.81 20.92 19.92
C GLU A 240 -27.89 21.33 18.75
N SER A 241 -26.72 21.92 19.02
CA SER A 241 -25.80 22.49 18.00
C SER A 241 -24.45 21.75 17.83
N VAL A 242 -24.23 20.69 18.62
CA VAL A 242 -23.00 19.89 18.59
C VAL A 242 -23.16 18.72 17.61
N THR A 243 -22.41 18.74 16.52
CA THR A 243 -22.49 17.76 15.41
C THR A 243 -21.19 17.03 15.13
N LEU A 244 -20.25 17.07 16.06
CA LEU A 244 -18.97 16.35 15.92
C LEU A 244 -19.11 14.83 15.92
N ASN A 245 -20.27 14.29 16.28
CA ASN A 245 -20.58 12.86 16.15
C ASN A 245 -20.46 12.34 14.70
N ASP A 246 -20.63 13.21 13.70
CA ASP A 246 -20.56 12.84 12.28
C ASP A 246 -19.20 13.17 11.63
N CYS A 247 -18.23 13.70 12.39
CA CYS A 247 -16.89 13.99 11.87
C CYS A 247 -16.12 12.68 11.65
N LEU A 248 -15.80 12.38 10.38
CA LEU A 248 -15.15 11.14 9.99
C LEU A 248 -13.63 11.17 10.23
N GLN A 249 -12.99 12.32 10.02
CA GLN A 249 -11.54 12.46 10.05
C GLN A 249 -11.11 13.88 10.42
N LEU A 250 -10.03 13.98 11.21
CA LEU A 250 -9.30 15.19 11.53
C LEU A 250 -7.86 15.02 11.05
N SER A 251 -7.33 16.01 10.31
CA SER A 251 -5.93 15.99 9.86
C SER A 251 -5.36 17.38 9.69
N TYR A 252 -4.12 17.60 10.11
CA TYR A 252 -3.36 18.78 9.73
C TYR A 252 -3.03 18.75 8.23
N LEU A 253 -2.92 19.92 7.60
CA LEU A 253 -2.45 20.05 6.23
C LEU A 253 -0.92 20.01 6.22
N PRO A 254 -0.28 19.02 5.55
CA PRO A 254 1.17 18.92 5.49
C PRO A 254 1.79 19.91 4.49
N SER A 255 0.99 20.45 3.56
CA SER A 255 1.42 21.47 2.60
C SER A 255 1.56 22.87 3.21
N LYS A 256 0.87 23.18 4.31
CA LYS A 256 0.80 24.53 4.90
C LYS A 256 0.67 24.52 6.41
N ARG A 257 1.45 25.40 7.03
CA ARG A 257 1.43 25.62 8.47
C ARG A 257 0.12 26.26 8.96
N ASN A 258 -0.32 25.85 10.15
CA ASN A 258 -1.49 26.35 10.87
C ASN A 258 -2.86 26.12 10.19
N TYR A 259 -2.92 25.22 9.20
CA TYR A 259 -4.19 24.79 8.62
C TYR A 259 -4.56 23.37 9.05
N MET A 260 -5.85 23.16 9.29
CA MET A 260 -6.42 21.87 9.67
C MET A 260 -7.64 21.55 8.81
N LEU A 261 -7.83 20.28 8.50
CA LEU A 261 -8.93 19.74 7.72
C LEU A 261 -9.85 18.91 8.62
N LEU A 262 -11.15 19.16 8.48
CA LEU A 262 -12.22 18.35 9.07
C LEU A 262 -13.09 17.76 7.97
N LEU A 263 -13.29 16.44 8.04
CA LEU A 263 -14.07 15.70 7.07
C LEU A 263 -15.45 15.33 7.63
N TYR A 264 -16.48 15.77 6.94
CA TYR A 264 -17.85 15.30 7.11
C TYR A 264 -18.29 14.54 5.86
N PRO A 265 -19.36 13.70 5.94
CA PRO A 265 -19.82 12.93 4.80
C PRO A 265 -20.14 13.76 3.55
N ARG A 266 -20.55 15.03 3.69
CA ARG A 266 -20.93 15.88 2.53
C ARG A 266 -20.12 17.16 2.38
N GLU A 267 -19.22 17.45 3.31
CA GLU A 267 -18.44 18.68 3.30
C GLU A 267 -17.04 18.47 3.89
N ILE A 268 -16.07 19.19 3.34
CA ILE A 268 -14.71 19.28 3.89
C ILE A 268 -14.53 20.72 4.35
N LEU A 269 -14.21 20.90 5.62
CA LEU A 269 -13.93 22.21 6.21
C LEU A 269 -12.42 22.38 6.37
N ILE A 270 -11.90 23.51 5.89
CA ILE A 270 -10.50 23.90 6.04
C ILE A 270 -10.46 25.07 7.02
N LEU A 271 -9.82 24.84 8.15
CA LEU A 271 -9.70 25.76 9.28
C LEU A 271 -8.31 26.39 9.30
N ASP A 272 -8.25 27.69 9.55
CA ASP A 272 -7.03 28.38 9.98
C ASP A 272 -7.01 28.45 11.50
N LEU A 273 -5.97 27.87 12.13
CA LEU A 273 -5.85 27.75 13.58
C LEU A 273 -5.40 29.06 14.27
N GLU A 274 -4.87 30.03 13.54
CA GLU A 274 -4.49 31.32 14.15
C GLU A 274 -5.70 32.19 14.42
N VAL A 275 -6.58 32.30 13.43
CA VAL A 275 -7.85 33.03 13.54
C VAL A 275 -8.95 32.12 14.12
N ASN A 276 -8.77 30.80 14.08
CA ASN A 276 -9.76 29.80 14.46
C ASN A 276 -11.06 29.88 13.65
N GLN A 277 -10.93 30.04 12.33
CA GLN A 277 -12.08 30.23 11.43
C GLN A 277 -11.96 29.35 10.18
N THR A 278 -13.09 29.02 9.56
CA THR A 278 -13.15 28.37 8.26
C THR A 278 -12.69 29.29 7.15
N VAL A 279 -11.68 28.82 6.42
CA VAL A 279 -11.11 29.50 5.27
C VAL A 279 -11.55 28.85 3.95
N GLY A 280 -11.87 27.56 3.95
CA GLY A 280 -12.35 26.87 2.76
C GLY A 280 -13.45 25.87 3.10
N VAL A 281 -14.44 25.74 2.21
CA VAL A 281 -15.49 24.73 2.32
C VAL A 281 -15.62 24.03 0.97
N ILE A 282 -15.44 22.71 0.98
CA ILE A 282 -15.68 21.86 -0.19
C ILE A 282 -16.94 21.06 0.08
N ALA A 283 -18.09 21.56 -0.40
CA ALA A 283 -19.36 20.88 -0.25
C ALA A 283 -19.69 20.02 -1.48
N ILE A 284 -20.30 18.87 -1.25
CA ILE A 284 -20.92 18.03 -2.28
C ILE A 284 -22.37 18.48 -2.49
N GLU A 285 -22.82 18.51 -3.74
CA GLU A 285 -24.21 18.80 -4.07
C GLU A 285 -25.18 17.74 -3.52
N ARG A 286 -26.47 18.06 -3.40
CA ARG A 286 -27.46 17.20 -2.75
C ARG A 286 -27.57 15.79 -3.36
N THR A 287 -27.29 15.65 -4.65
CA THR A 287 -27.32 14.40 -5.42
C THR A 287 -25.95 13.71 -5.52
N GLY A 288 -24.88 14.36 -5.06
CA GLY A 288 -23.53 13.82 -5.13
C GLY A 288 -23.26 12.75 -4.07
N VAL A 289 -22.25 11.92 -4.34
CA VAL A 289 -21.89 10.79 -3.48
C VAL A 289 -21.05 11.26 -2.29
N PRO A 290 -21.41 10.89 -1.04
CA PRO A 290 -20.68 11.29 0.17
C PRO A 290 -19.19 10.89 0.17
N PHE A 291 -18.39 11.64 0.93
CA PHE A 291 -17.00 11.33 1.23
C PHE A 291 -16.86 10.25 2.29
N LEU A 292 -15.84 9.41 2.15
CA LEU A 292 -15.47 8.34 3.06
C LEU A 292 -14.16 8.64 3.81
N GLN A 293 -13.17 9.20 3.11
CA GLN A 293 -11.81 9.46 3.60
C GLN A 293 -11.14 10.54 2.73
N VAL A 294 -10.26 11.35 3.32
CA VAL A 294 -9.45 12.34 2.59
C VAL A 294 -7.98 12.21 2.98
N ILE A 295 -7.07 12.27 2.00
CA ILE A 295 -5.62 12.29 2.20
C ILE A 295 -5.06 13.59 1.64
N PRO A 296 -4.55 14.51 2.48
CA PRO A 296 -3.88 15.71 2.01
C PRO A 296 -2.44 15.41 1.59
N CYS A 297 -2.01 16.02 0.49
CA CYS A 297 -0.66 15.86 -0.08
C CYS A 297 0.33 16.85 0.57
N PHE A 298 1.57 16.42 0.74
CA PHE A 298 2.68 17.22 1.25
C PHE A 298 3.35 18.06 0.16
N GLN A 299 3.61 17.49 -1.02
CA GLN A 299 4.39 18.16 -2.08
C GLN A 299 3.64 19.34 -2.72
N ARG A 300 2.32 19.17 -2.90
CA ARG A 300 1.44 20.14 -3.53
C ARG A 300 0.16 20.25 -2.69
N ASP A 301 -0.49 21.39 -2.74
CA ASP A 301 -1.73 21.63 -2.00
C ASP A 301 -2.92 20.94 -2.70
N GLY A 302 -2.95 19.62 -2.58
CA GLY A 302 -3.91 18.71 -3.19
C GLY A 302 -4.54 17.77 -2.18
N LEU A 303 -5.78 17.37 -2.46
CA LEU A 303 -6.58 16.47 -1.63
C LEU A 303 -7.02 15.29 -2.50
N PHE A 304 -6.63 14.08 -2.11
CA PHE A 304 -7.25 12.86 -2.60
C PHE A 304 -8.49 12.57 -1.75
N CYS A 305 -9.66 12.51 -2.39
CA CYS A 305 -10.93 12.24 -1.72
C CYS A 305 -11.51 10.90 -2.20
N LEU A 306 -11.79 10.00 -1.25
CA LEU A 306 -12.50 8.75 -1.50
C LEU A 306 -14.00 8.96 -1.26
N HIS A 307 -14.83 8.51 -2.20
CA HIS A 307 -16.29 8.56 -2.12
C HIS A 307 -16.91 7.19 -1.78
N GLU A 308 -18.14 7.17 -1.27
CA GLU A 308 -18.85 5.92 -0.91
C GLU A 308 -19.09 4.95 -2.09
N ASN A 309 -19.08 5.46 -3.32
CA ASN A 309 -19.14 4.65 -4.55
C ASN A 309 -17.77 4.08 -4.97
N GLY A 310 -16.73 4.26 -4.15
CA GLY A 310 -15.35 3.85 -4.41
C GLY A 310 -14.63 4.69 -5.46
N CYS A 311 -15.21 5.82 -5.85
CA CYS A 311 -14.53 6.77 -6.72
C CYS A 311 -13.47 7.55 -5.93
N ILE A 312 -12.28 7.71 -6.49
CA ILE A 312 -11.22 8.58 -6.00
C ILE A 312 -11.21 9.84 -6.85
N THR A 313 -11.21 11.01 -6.20
CA THR A 313 -11.04 12.31 -6.86
C THR A 313 -9.79 13.01 -6.36
N LEU A 314 -9.08 13.69 -7.26
CA LEU A 314 -7.98 14.59 -6.91
C LEU A 314 -8.48 16.03 -7.06
N ARG A 315 -8.42 16.80 -5.97
CA ARG A 315 -8.74 18.22 -5.96
C ARG A 315 -7.49 19.03 -5.63
N VAL A 316 -7.18 20.06 -6.41
CA VAL A 316 -5.98 20.89 -6.23
C VAL A 316 -6.40 22.33 -5.95
N ARG A 317 -5.74 22.99 -5.00
CA ARG A 317 -6.00 24.39 -4.69
C ARG A 317 -5.86 25.26 -5.94
N ARG A 318 -6.82 26.15 -6.14
CA ARG A 318 -6.73 27.23 -7.11
C ARG A 318 -5.73 28.30 -6.62
N PRO A 319 -4.70 28.67 -7.41
CA PRO A 319 -3.88 29.83 -7.10
C PRO A 319 -4.79 31.07 -7.04
N SER A 320 -4.63 31.93 -6.04
CA SER A 320 -5.43 33.15 -5.96
C SER A 320 -5.03 34.09 -7.09
N CYS A 321 -5.81 34.09 -8.18
CA CYS A 321 -5.73 35.09 -9.21
C CYS A 321 -6.49 36.32 -8.71
N SER A 322 -5.82 37.48 -8.63
CA SER A 322 -6.53 38.74 -8.77
C SER A 322 -7.24 38.70 -10.13
N ILE A 323 -8.56 38.77 -10.11
CA ILE A 323 -9.37 38.65 -11.32
C ILE A 323 -9.01 39.82 -12.23
N THR A 324 -8.28 39.56 -13.33
CA THR A 324 -8.35 40.44 -14.50
C THR A 324 -9.74 40.22 -15.09
N GLY A 325 -10.68 41.08 -14.71
CA GLY A 325 -11.99 41.13 -15.34
C GLY A 325 -11.80 41.34 -16.85
N THR A 326 -12.58 40.62 -17.65
CA THR A 326 -12.83 41.06 -19.02
C THR A 326 -13.30 42.51 -18.99
N PRO A 327 -12.81 43.41 -19.87
CA PRO A 327 -13.03 44.86 -19.76
C PRO A 327 -14.49 45.35 -19.87
N ASN A 328 -15.48 44.44 -19.87
CA ASN A 328 -16.90 44.75 -20.12
C ASN A 328 -17.88 44.24 -19.05
N GLU A 329 -17.44 43.71 -17.90
CA GLU A 329 -18.33 43.44 -16.76
C GLU A 329 -17.89 44.29 -15.57
N GLU A 330 -18.84 45.00 -14.94
CA GLU A 330 -18.57 45.79 -13.74
C GLU A 330 -17.93 44.88 -12.66
N PRO A 331 -16.82 45.30 -12.02
CA PRO A 331 -16.21 44.51 -10.96
C PRO A 331 -17.21 44.41 -9.80
N ASP A 332 -17.59 43.18 -9.43
CA ASP A 332 -18.34 42.88 -8.21
C ASP A 332 -17.65 43.58 -7.02
N PRO A 333 -18.37 44.31 -6.15
CA PRO A 333 -17.77 45.24 -5.19
C PRO A 333 -16.96 44.57 -4.06
N ASP A 334 -16.99 43.23 -3.93
CA ASP A 334 -16.15 42.49 -2.98
C ASP A 334 -15.77 41.09 -3.55
N PRO A 335 -14.57 40.90 -4.13
CA PRO A 335 -14.10 39.56 -4.45
C PRO A 335 -13.73 38.83 -3.15
N VAL A 336 -14.65 38.01 -2.62
CA VAL A 336 -14.36 37.19 -1.43
C VAL A 336 -13.24 36.20 -1.77
N GLN A 337 -12.05 36.45 -1.23
CA GLN A 337 -10.87 35.60 -1.44
C GLN A 337 -11.00 34.33 -0.58
N GLU A 338 -11.50 33.25 -1.18
CA GLU A 338 -11.69 31.95 -0.52
C GLU A 338 -10.65 30.90 -0.96
N LEU A 339 -10.33 29.95 -0.07
CA LEU A 339 -9.57 28.76 -0.47
C LEU A 339 -10.49 27.82 -1.27
N ILE A 340 -10.35 27.84 -2.59
CA ILE A 340 -11.10 27.00 -3.52
C ILE A 340 -10.21 25.84 -3.99
N TYR A 341 -10.76 24.63 -3.99
CA TYR A 341 -10.11 23.42 -4.51
C TYR A 341 -10.87 22.94 -5.74
N ASP A 342 -10.22 23.02 -6.90
CA ASP A 342 -10.76 22.59 -8.19
C ASP A 342 -10.62 21.08 -8.35
N LEU A 343 -11.68 20.40 -8.80
CA LEU A 343 -11.62 18.99 -9.20
C LEU A 343 -10.77 18.84 -10.46
N ARG A 344 -9.71 18.04 -10.40
CA ARG A 344 -8.73 17.88 -11.50
C ARG A 344 -8.83 16.55 -12.22
N SER A 345 -9.01 15.47 -11.47
CA SER A 345 -9.15 14.13 -12.02
C SER A 345 -10.04 13.28 -11.13
N GLN A 346 -10.62 12.26 -11.73
CA GLN A 346 -11.55 11.33 -11.09
C GLN A 346 -11.33 9.94 -11.69
N CYS A 347 -11.30 8.90 -10.87
CA CYS A 347 -11.26 7.50 -11.34
C CYS A 347 -12.66 6.91 -11.52
N ASP A 348 -12.74 5.72 -12.11
CA ASP A 348 -14.02 5.05 -12.31
C ASP A 348 -14.62 4.56 -10.98
N ALA A 349 -15.94 4.75 -10.83
CA ALA A 349 -16.67 4.28 -9.67
C ALA A 349 -16.90 2.75 -9.74
N ILE A 350 -16.89 2.09 -8.58
CA ILE A 350 -17.24 0.67 -8.49
C ILE A 350 -18.74 0.48 -8.30
N ARG A 351 -19.26 -0.65 -8.76
CA ARG A 351 -20.63 -1.06 -8.46
C ARG A 351 -20.73 -1.50 -7.01
N VAL A 352 -21.24 -0.61 -6.15
CA VAL A 352 -21.46 -0.91 -4.74
C VAL A 352 -22.61 -1.88 -4.56
N THR A 353 -22.37 -2.93 -3.77
CA THR A 353 -23.37 -3.93 -3.37
C THR A 353 -23.21 -4.22 -1.88
N LYS A 354 -24.04 -5.11 -1.31
CA LYS A 354 -23.91 -5.50 0.10
C LYS A 354 -22.56 -6.13 0.44
N THR A 355 -21.93 -6.81 -0.53
CA THR A 355 -20.65 -7.52 -0.37
C THR A 355 -19.46 -6.75 -0.93
N VAL A 356 -19.70 -5.75 -1.78
CA VAL A 356 -18.67 -4.93 -2.45
C VAL A 356 -18.88 -3.47 -2.07
N ARG A 357 -18.01 -2.94 -1.20
CA ARG A 357 -18.00 -1.54 -0.77
C ARG A 357 -16.56 -1.07 -0.54
N PRO A 358 -16.24 0.21 -0.77
CA PRO A 358 -14.91 0.74 -0.49
C PRO A 358 -14.63 0.74 1.02
N PHE A 359 -13.45 0.30 1.44
CA PHE A 359 -13.04 0.30 2.84
C PHE A 359 -12.10 1.48 3.14
N SER A 360 -10.99 1.56 2.41
CA SER A 360 -9.98 2.60 2.61
C SER A 360 -9.22 2.88 1.33
N MET A 361 -8.70 4.10 1.26
CA MET A 361 -7.72 4.52 0.27
C MET A 361 -6.40 4.82 0.98
N VAL A 362 -5.29 4.45 0.34
CA VAL A 362 -3.94 4.82 0.74
C VAL A 362 -3.20 5.44 -0.46
N CYS A 363 -2.29 6.37 -0.21
CA CYS A 363 -1.53 7.06 -1.27
C CYS A 363 -0.04 6.85 -1.05
N CYS A 364 0.74 6.81 -2.13
CA CYS A 364 2.20 6.70 -2.04
C CYS A 364 2.79 7.96 -1.40
N PRO A 365 3.43 7.87 -0.22
CA PRO A 365 3.93 9.05 0.50
C PRO A 365 5.16 9.70 -0.17
N VAL A 366 5.88 8.95 -1.01
CA VAL A 366 7.11 9.43 -1.65
C VAL A 366 6.83 10.25 -2.92
N ASN A 367 5.91 9.76 -3.76
CA ASN A 367 5.65 10.32 -5.08
C ASN A 367 4.33 11.10 -5.15
N GLU A 368 3.35 10.77 -4.29
CA GLU A 368 2.01 11.37 -4.27
C GLU A 368 1.25 11.35 -5.61
N ASN A 369 1.68 10.48 -6.55
CA ASN A 369 1.06 10.28 -7.85
C ASN A 369 0.26 8.97 -7.95
N SER A 370 0.29 8.13 -6.92
CA SER A 370 -0.34 6.80 -6.93
C SER A 370 -1.21 6.60 -5.70
N ALA A 371 -2.37 5.99 -5.89
CA ALA A 371 -3.35 5.69 -4.85
C ALA A 371 -3.89 4.27 -4.98
N ALA A 372 -4.01 3.55 -3.87
CA ALA A 372 -4.58 2.21 -3.83
C ALA A 372 -5.91 2.21 -3.10
N LEU A 373 -6.92 1.58 -3.70
CA LEU A 373 -8.25 1.40 -3.17
C LEU A 373 -8.45 -0.04 -2.71
N ILE A 374 -8.78 -0.21 -1.43
CA ILE A 374 -9.08 -1.50 -0.83
C ILE A 374 -10.60 -1.67 -0.72
N VAL A 375 -11.11 -2.76 -1.29
CA VAL A 375 -12.55 -3.06 -1.36
C VAL A 375 -12.89 -4.25 -0.45
N SER A 376 -14.11 -4.25 0.09
CA SER A 376 -14.57 -5.25 1.05
C SER A 376 -14.59 -6.70 0.54
N ASP A 377 -14.58 -6.92 -0.77
CA ASP A 377 -14.48 -8.26 -1.38
C ASP A 377 -13.04 -8.75 -1.51
N GLY A 378 -12.08 -8.02 -0.94
CA GLY A 378 -10.65 -8.35 -0.95
C GLY A 378 -9.91 -7.84 -2.18
N ARG A 379 -10.58 -7.12 -3.10
CA ARG A 379 -9.89 -6.49 -4.24
C ARG A 379 -9.05 -5.29 -3.79
N VAL A 380 -7.84 -5.19 -4.36
CA VAL A 380 -6.97 -4.02 -4.24
C VAL A 380 -6.73 -3.46 -5.64
N MET A 381 -7.19 -2.24 -5.88
CA MET A 381 -7.01 -1.53 -7.15
C MET A 381 -5.97 -0.43 -6.98
N ILE A 382 -4.93 -0.44 -7.81
CA ILE A 382 -3.83 0.52 -7.76
C ILE A 382 -3.98 1.46 -8.94
N TRP A 383 -4.13 2.75 -8.65
CA TRP A 383 -4.32 3.82 -9.60
C TRP A 383 -3.07 4.70 -9.64
N GLU A 384 -2.53 4.92 -10.83
CA GLU A 384 -1.43 5.86 -11.09
C GLU A 384 -1.99 7.09 -11.82
N LEU A 385 -1.59 8.27 -11.35
CA LEU A 385 -1.90 9.55 -11.97
C LEU A 385 -0.85 9.85 -13.04
N LYS A 386 -1.30 10.09 -14.28
CA LYS A 386 -0.42 10.53 -15.37
C LYS A 386 -0.83 11.90 -15.89
N SER A 387 0.19 12.64 -16.29
CA SER A 387 0.08 13.96 -16.88
C SER A 387 0.01 13.79 -18.40
N THR A 388 -0.95 14.49 -19.02
CA THR A 388 -1.09 14.55 -20.46
C THR A 388 -0.99 16.00 -20.88
N ILE A 389 -0.05 16.26 -21.77
CA ILE A 389 0.16 17.57 -22.37
C ILE A 389 -1.05 17.89 -23.25
N SER A 390 -1.71 19.02 -22.99
CA SER A 390 -2.76 19.51 -23.88
C SER A 390 -2.13 20.01 -25.19
N GLY A 391 -2.46 19.38 -26.31
CA GLY A 391 -2.10 19.90 -27.63
C GLY A 391 -2.86 21.19 -27.90
N ARG A 392 -2.21 22.18 -28.54
CA ARG A 392 -2.75 23.52 -28.85
C ARG A 392 -4.15 23.56 -29.53
N ASN A 393 -4.71 22.43 -29.96
CA ASN A 393 -5.94 22.33 -30.74
C ASN A 393 -7.13 21.62 -30.04
N VAL A 394 -7.06 21.28 -28.75
CA VAL A 394 -8.22 20.69 -28.03
C VAL A 394 -8.84 21.73 -27.09
N ARG A 395 -9.43 22.78 -27.66
CA ARG A 395 -10.47 23.56 -26.95
C ARG A 395 -11.79 22.82 -27.10
N SER A 396 -12.00 21.78 -26.30
CA SER A 396 -13.31 21.18 -26.12
C SER A 396 -13.68 21.07 -24.65
N SER A 397 -14.87 21.59 -24.34
CA SER A 397 -15.64 21.50 -23.09
C SER A 397 -15.28 22.45 -21.93
N SER A 398 -16.02 23.57 -21.85
CA SER A 398 -16.86 23.99 -20.70
C SER A 398 -16.45 23.65 -19.25
N SER A 399 -15.16 23.66 -18.90
CA SER A 399 -14.73 23.53 -17.50
C SER A 399 -14.39 24.91 -16.94
N SER A 400 -15.04 25.30 -15.84
CA SER A 400 -14.76 26.53 -15.06
C SER A 400 -13.49 26.45 -14.20
N ALA A 401 -12.63 25.44 -14.45
CA ALA A 401 -11.42 25.19 -13.68
C ALA A 401 -10.23 25.98 -14.24
N SER A 402 -9.36 26.46 -13.34
CA SER A 402 -8.13 27.18 -13.70
C SER A 402 -7.11 26.27 -14.41
N PRO A 403 -6.35 26.69 -15.42
CA PRO A 403 -5.36 25.81 -16.08
C PRO A 403 -4.27 25.35 -15.09
N LEU A 404 -3.82 24.09 -15.21
CA LEU A 404 -2.64 23.58 -14.53
C LEU A 404 -1.45 23.60 -15.48
N TYR A 405 -0.28 23.95 -14.97
CA TYR A 405 0.97 23.94 -15.73
C TYR A 405 1.94 22.95 -15.10
N SER A 406 2.69 22.20 -15.91
CA SER A 406 3.85 21.45 -15.41
C SER A 406 5.07 22.37 -15.28
N PRO A 407 5.90 22.22 -14.24
CA PRO A 407 7.23 22.80 -14.24
C PRO A 407 8.05 22.13 -15.36
N VAL A 408 8.89 22.89 -16.06
CA VAL A 408 9.73 22.34 -17.17
C VAL A 408 10.88 21.47 -16.64
N SER A 409 10.94 21.18 -15.33
CA SER A 409 12.15 20.64 -14.73
C SER A 409 11.96 19.97 -13.39
N PHE A 410 12.64 18.84 -13.24
CA PHE A 410 12.99 18.28 -11.94
C PHE A 410 14.09 19.17 -11.33
N CYS A 411 13.86 19.70 -10.12
CA CYS A 411 14.72 20.66 -9.41
C CYS A 411 14.78 22.09 -9.98
N GLY A 412 13.75 22.54 -10.72
CA GLY A 412 13.59 23.97 -11.03
C GLY A 412 14.51 24.56 -12.12
N ILE A 413 15.26 23.74 -12.88
CA ILE A 413 16.09 24.20 -14.01
C ILE A 413 15.87 23.37 -15.26
N PRO A 414 15.71 23.97 -16.46
CA PRO A 414 15.51 23.24 -17.70
C PRO A 414 16.53 22.12 -17.89
N VAL A 415 16.00 20.90 -18.05
CA VAL A 415 16.67 19.74 -18.64
C VAL A 415 17.32 20.23 -19.92
N GLY A 416 18.64 20.07 -20.07
CA GLY A 416 19.37 20.57 -21.24
C GLY A 416 18.70 20.15 -22.55
N ALA A 417 18.85 20.92 -23.63
CA ALA A 417 18.11 20.71 -24.88
C ALA A 417 18.24 19.30 -25.50
N SER A 418 19.27 18.53 -25.11
CA SER A 418 19.57 17.17 -25.56
C SER A 418 19.18 16.06 -24.58
N GLN A 419 18.81 16.37 -23.33
CA GLN A 419 18.59 15.38 -22.29
C GLN A 419 17.14 14.83 -22.33
N SER A 420 16.98 13.52 -22.11
CA SER A 420 15.68 12.86 -22.22
C SER A 420 14.67 13.41 -21.21
N LYS A 421 13.42 13.68 -21.63
CA LYS A 421 12.37 14.16 -20.72
C LYS A 421 12.14 13.14 -19.60
N LEU A 422 12.21 13.62 -18.36
CA LEU A 422 11.91 12.83 -17.16
C LEU A 422 10.42 12.44 -17.13
N PRO A 423 10.07 11.22 -16.68
CA PRO A 423 8.68 10.79 -16.53
C PRO A 423 7.99 11.54 -15.36
N ASP A 424 6.66 11.37 -15.25
CA ASP A 424 5.80 11.86 -14.17
C ASP A 424 6.13 11.17 -12.83
N LEU A 425 7.33 11.40 -12.30
CA LEU A 425 7.87 10.69 -11.12
C LEU A 425 7.18 11.08 -9.81
N SER A 426 6.62 12.29 -9.72
CA SER A 426 5.97 12.79 -8.52
C SER A 426 4.96 13.89 -8.84
N LEU A 427 4.02 14.14 -7.92
CA LEU A 427 3.03 15.19 -8.07
C LEU A 427 3.66 16.58 -8.27
N ASP A 428 4.78 16.83 -7.59
CA ASP A 428 5.62 18.02 -7.79
C ASP A 428 6.08 18.20 -9.26
N ASN A 429 6.52 17.12 -9.92
CA ASN A 429 6.93 17.19 -11.31
C ASN A 429 5.76 17.41 -12.28
N MET A 430 4.54 17.03 -11.89
CA MET A 430 3.34 17.10 -12.74
C MET A 430 2.65 18.46 -12.66
N ILE A 431 2.74 19.15 -11.52
CA ILE A 431 2.02 20.40 -11.23
C ILE A 431 3.01 21.44 -10.70
N ALA A 432 3.05 22.61 -11.33
CA ALA A 432 3.91 23.72 -10.91
C ALA A 432 3.48 24.27 -9.54
N GLY A 433 4.46 24.72 -8.76
CA GLY A 433 4.24 25.28 -7.42
C GLY A 433 3.41 26.56 -7.41
N GLN A 434 2.82 26.87 -6.24
CA GLN A 434 1.94 28.04 -6.07
C GLN A 434 2.64 29.40 -6.29
N GLY A 435 3.98 29.42 -6.31
CA GLY A 435 4.79 30.62 -6.55
C GLY A 435 4.85 31.09 -8.01
N THR A 436 4.44 30.27 -8.99
CA THR A 436 4.33 30.70 -10.39
C THR A 436 3.02 31.47 -10.59
N VAL A 437 2.91 32.64 -9.98
CA VAL A 437 1.78 33.55 -10.17
C VAL A 437 1.90 34.17 -11.56
N ALA A 438 0.93 33.86 -12.44
CA ALA A 438 0.72 34.49 -13.74
C ALA A 438 0.16 35.93 -13.56
N GLY A 439 0.89 36.77 -12.84
CA GLY A 439 0.44 38.08 -12.39
C GLY A 439 1.55 39.12 -12.51
N GLU A 440 2.03 39.29 -13.73
CA GLU A 440 2.55 40.50 -14.38
C GLU A 440 2.72 40.09 -15.84
N GLU A 441 2.41 40.98 -16.79
CA GLU A 441 2.33 40.69 -18.22
C GLU A 441 3.52 39.86 -18.75
N GLN A 442 3.37 38.53 -18.74
CA GLN A 442 4.33 37.61 -19.35
C GLN A 442 4.19 37.74 -20.86
N LEU A 443 4.90 38.71 -21.42
CA LEU A 443 5.26 38.79 -22.82
C LEU A 443 5.82 37.43 -23.26
N LYS A 444 4.98 36.64 -23.94
CA LYS A 444 5.36 35.60 -24.91
C LYS A 444 6.66 34.85 -24.58
N SER A 445 6.67 33.98 -23.57
CA SER A 445 7.76 33.01 -23.39
C SER A 445 7.25 31.57 -23.44
N SER A 446 8.04 30.72 -24.09
CA SER A 446 7.72 29.39 -24.63
C SER A 446 7.78 28.23 -23.62
N PHE A 447 7.64 28.48 -22.32
CA PHE A 447 8.14 27.56 -21.28
C PHE A 447 7.13 27.10 -20.22
N LEU A 448 5.82 27.22 -20.41
CA LEU A 448 4.83 26.57 -19.52
C LEU A 448 3.84 25.79 -20.38
N GLN A 449 3.67 24.51 -20.06
CA GLN A 449 2.82 23.59 -20.80
C GLN A 449 1.59 23.25 -19.97
N GLU A 450 0.40 23.46 -20.53
CA GLU A 450 -0.85 23.10 -19.86
C GLU A 450 -0.98 21.57 -19.77
N VAL A 451 -1.33 21.10 -18.58
CA VAL A 451 -1.38 19.68 -18.23
C VAL A 451 -2.77 19.27 -17.78
N HIS A 452 -3.23 18.13 -18.30
CA HIS A 452 -4.40 17.41 -17.80
C HIS A 452 -3.98 16.12 -17.10
N LEU A 453 -4.57 15.89 -15.92
CA LEU A 453 -4.29 14.73 -15.09
C LEU A 453 -5.34 13.64 -15.34
N LYS A 454 -4.90 12.38 -15.45
CA LYS A 454 -5.79 11.22 -15.58
C LYS A 454 -5.34 10.09 -14.67
N PHE A 455 -6.31 9.38 -14.09
CA PHE A 455 -6.06 8.14 -13.38
C PHE A 455 -6.01 6.96 -14.35
N LEU A 456 -5.03 6.07 -14.15
CA LEU A 456 -4.89 4.81 -14.88
C LEU A 456 -4.82 3.67 -13.86
N LEU A 457 -5.63 2.62 -14.07
CA LEU A 457 -5.55 1.40 -13.27
C LEU A 457 -4.30 0.61 -13.71
N THR A 458 -3.28 0.55 -12.86
CA THR A 458 -2.01 -0.14 -13.14
C THR A 458 -1.93 -1.52 -12.50
N GLY A 459 -2.64 -1.72 -11.38
CA GLY A 459 -2.63 -2.99 -10.65
C GLY A 459 -4.00 -3.40 -10.15
N LEU A 460 -4.31 -4.70 -10.24
CA LEU A 460 -5.52 -5.30 -9.68
C LEU A 460 -5.19 -6.63 -9.01
N LEU A 461 -5.29 -6.67 -7.68
CA LEU A 461 -5.26 -7.91 -6.91
C LEU A 461 -6.69 -8.35 -6.63
N SER A 462 -7.02 -9.60 -6.96
CA SER A 462 -8.35 -10.17 -6.74
C SER A 462 -8.40 -11.03 -5.47
N GLY A 463 -9.36 -10.75 -4.59
CA GLY A 463 -9.63 -11.55 -3.39
C GLY A 463 -10.62 -12.68 -3.64
N LEU A 464 -10.63 -13.67 -2.75
CA LEU A 464 -11.68 -14.68 -2.65
C LEU A 464 -13.01 -14.07 -2.13
N PRO A 465 -14.18 -14.49 -2.65
CA PRO A 465 -15.48 -14.04 -2.15
C PRO A 465 -15.78 -14.61 -0.76
N LEU A 466 -16.96 -14.32 -0.20
CA LEU A 466 -17.36 -14.91 1.08
C LEU A 466 -17.60 -16.44 0.96
N PRO A 467 -17.19 -17.23 1.98
CA PRO A 467 -17.45 -18.68 2.03
C PRO A 467 -18.96 -19.00 2.04
N PRO A 468 -19.38 -20.23 1.75
CA PRO A 468 -18.57 -21.45 1.60
C PRO A 468 -17.79 -21.56 0.28
N PHE A 469 -16.70 -22.34 0.32
CA PHE A 469 -15.89 -22.69 -0.85
C PHE A 469 -15.88 -24.20 -1.08
N ALA A 470 -15.95 -24.61 -2.34
CA ALA A 470 -15.61 -25.96 -2.76
C ALA A 470 -14.27 -25.93 -3.50
N ILE A 471 -13.26 -26.67 -3.05
CA ILE A 471 -11.92 -26.62 -3.65
C ILE A 471 -11.56 -27.94 -4.33
N ARG A 472 -10.87 -27.82 -5.47
CA ARG A 472 -10.34 -28.99 -6.18
C ARG A 472 -9.05 -28.67 -6.91
N MET A 473 -7.98 -29.37 -6.53
CA MET A 473 -6.69 -29.24 -7.21
C MET A 473 -6.74 -29.91 -8.59
N CYS A 474 -6.03 -29.34 -9.56
CA CYS A 474 -5.85 -29.97 -10.87
C CYS A 474 -5.22 -31.37 -10.75
N PRO A 475 -5.39 -32.24 -11.76
CA PRO A 475 -4.80 -33.57 -11.75
C PRO A 475 -3.28 -33.51 -11.51
N PRO A 476 -2.72 -34.39 -10.66
CA PRO A 476 -1.35 -34.23 -10.17
C PRO A 476 -0.29 -34.34 -11.28
N LEU A 477 0.89 -33.79 -10.98
CA LEU A 477 2.06 -33.90 -11.84
C LEU A 477 2.48 -35.37 -12.02
N THR A 478 2.71 -35.76 -13.27
CA THR A 478 3.19 -37.07 -13.70
C THR A 478 4.28 -36.92 -14.77
N THR A 479 5.03 -37.99 -15.05
CA THR A 479 6.03 -37.98 -16.13
C THR A 479 5.42 -37.73 -17.52
N LYS A 480 4.11 -37.96 -17.69
CA LYS A 480 3.42 -37.77 -18.98
C LYS A 480 3.00 -36.32 -19.23
N ASN A 481 2.66 -35.58 -18.17
CA ASN A 481 2.07 -34.24 -18.28
C ASN A 481 3.01 -33.11 -17.82
N ILE A 482 4.26 -33.41 -17.44
CA ILE A 482 5.25 -32.43 -16.93
C ILE A 482 5.47 -31.21 -17.82
N LYS A 483 5.30 -31.32 -19.14
CA LYS A 483 5.49 -30.20 -20.08
C LYS A 483 4.33 -29.19 -20.11
N GLN A 484 3.14 -29.60 -19.65
CA GLN A 484 1.90 -28.81 -19.73
C GLN A 484 1.28 -28.58 -18.34
N TYR A 485 1.93 -29.08 -17.28
CA TYR A 485 1.38 -29.04 -15.95
C TYR A 485 1.58 -27.66 -15.31
N GLU A 486 0.49 -27.08 -14.84
CA GLU A 486 0.47 -25.88 -14.01
C GLU A 486 -0.28 -26.18 -12.70
N PRO A 487 0.22 -25.72 -11.54
CA PRO A 487 -0.42 -25.96 -10.26
C PRO A 487 -1.62 -25.03 -10.06
N ILE A 488 -2.71 -25.32 -10.78
CA ILE A 488 -3.96 -24.56 -10.72
C ILE A 488 -4.97 -25.18 -9.76
N LEU A 489 -5.66 -24.32 -9.01
CA LEU A 489 -6.71 -24.67 -8.06
C LEU A 489 -8.04 -24.08 -8.53
N ALA A 490 -9.08 -24.93 -8.68
CA ALA A 490 -10.44 -24.47 -8.91
C ALA A 490 -11.16 -24.28 -7.58
N VAL A 491 -11.81 -23.13 -7.42
CA VAL A 491 -12.54 -22.72 -6.22
C VAL A 491 -13.96 -22.35 -6.63
N GLY A 492 -14.92 -23.20 -6.25
CA GLY A 492 -16.35 -22.94 -6.38
C GLY A 492 -16.82 -22.00 -5.28
N THR A 493 -17.64 -21.03 -5.65
CA THR A 493 -18.07 -19.95 -4.77
C THR A 493 -19.56 -20.02 -4.48
N SER A 494 -19.99 -19.31 -3.43
CA SER A 494 -21.40 -19.20 -3.03
C SER A 494 -22.28 -18.44 -4.03
N ASN A 495 -21.68 -17.67 -4.95
CA ASN A 495 -22.40 -16.90 -5.97
C ASN A 495 -22.55 -17.66 -7.31
N GLY A 496 -22.08 -18.89 -7.40
CA GLY A 496 -22.14 -19.71 -8.62
C GLY A 496 -20.97 -19.54 -9.60
N SER A 497 -19.97 -18.74 -9.24
CA SER A 497 -18.73 -18.63 -10.03
C SER A 497 -17.71 -19.68 -9.60
N VAL A 498 -16.85 -20.08 -10.54
CA VAL A 498 -15.65 -20.86 -10.29
C VAL A 498 -14.42 -19.98 -10.57
N LEU A 499 -13.61 -19.77 -9.55
CA LEU A 499 -12.35 -19.04 -9.62
C LEU A 499 -11.21 -20.03 -9.77
N VAL A 500 -10.32 -19.79 -10.72
CA VAL A 500 -9.16 -20.63 -10.98
C VAL A 500 -7.92 -19.85 -10.58
N PHE A 501 -7.23 -20.29 -9.54
CA PHE A 501 -6.00 -19.66 -9.03
C PHE A 501 -4.78 -20.44 -9.48
N HIS A 502 -3.73 -19.73 -9.86
CA HIS A 502 -2.43 -20.34 -10.07
C HIS A 502 -1.63 -20.29 -8.76
N LEU A 503 -1.39 -21.44 -8.12
CA LEU A 503 -0.91 -21.46 -6.74
C LEU A 503 0.55 -21.01 -6.58
N THR A 504 1.40 -21.13 -7.61
CA THR A 504 2.77 -20.59 -7.55
C THR A 504 2.78 -19.05 -7.58
N SER A 505 1.86 -18.41 -8.31
CA SER A 505 1.76 -16.94 -8.38
C SER A 505 0.88 -16.37 -7.29
N GLY A 506 -0.16 -17.10 -6.91
CA GLY A 506 -1.22 -16.63 -6.02
C GLY A 506 -2.21 -15.70 -6.73
N LEU A 507 -2.02 -15.51 -8.04
CA LEU A 507 -2.86 -14.67 -8.87
C LEU A 507 -4.05 -15.48 -9.41
N LEU A 508 -5.16 -14.77 -9.60
CA LEU A 508 -6.34 -15.29 -10.26
C LEU A 508 -6.02 -15.50 -11.75
N HIS A 509 -6.13 -16.74 -12.22
CA HIS A 509 -5.94 -17.10 -13.63
C HIS A 509 -7.22 -16.89 -14.44
N LYS A 510 -8.38 -17.29 -13.92
CA LYS A 510 -9.67 -17.12 -14.60
C LYS A 510 -10.85 -17.06 -13.61
N GLU A 511 -11.81 -16.20 -13.88
CA GLU A 511 -13.11 -16.16 -13.20
C GLU A 511 -14.21 -16.58 -14.18
N LEU A 512 -14.99 -17.59 -13.81
CA LEU A 512 -16.02 -18.19 -14.67
C LEU A 512 -17.36 -18.20 -13.95
N SER A 513 -18.32 -17.38 -14.38
CA SER A 513 -19.70 -17.38 -13.87
C SER A 513 -20.51 -18.48 -14.55
N ILE A 514 -20.51 -19.68 -13.96
CA ILE A 514 -21.05 -20.91 -14.59
C ILE A 514 -22.45 -21.25 -14.08
N HIS A 515 -22.68 -21.05 -12.78
CA HIS A 515 -23.90 -21.49 -12.09
C HIS A 515 -24.72 -20.31 -11.58
N SER A 516 -26.01 -20.55 -11.34
CA SER A 516 -26.91 -19.56 -10.72
C SER A 516 -26.92 -19.64 -9.18
N CYS A 517 -26.39 -20.72 -8.62
CA CYS A 517 -26.44 -21.07 -7.20
C CYS A 517 -25.05 -21.49 -6.70
N GLU A 518 -24.90 -21.66 -5.38
CA GLU A 518 -23.66 -22.11 -4.73
C GLU A 518 -23.11 -23.39 -5.38
N VAL A 519 -21.82 -23.34 -5.74
CA VAL A 519 -21.10 -24.51 -6.28
C VAL A 519 -20.81 -25.48 -5.15
N LYS A 520 -21.37 -26.69 -5.21
CA LYS A 520 -21.25 -27.71 -4.17
C LYS A 520 -20.05 -28.63 -4.35
N GLY A 521 -19.55 -28.78 -5.57
CA GLY A 521 -18.34 -29.56 -5.82
C GLY A 521 -17.82 -29.47 -7.24
N ILE A 522 -16.54 -29.80 -7.38
CA ILE A 522 -15.77 -29.71 -8.64
C ILE A 522 -14.94 -30.99 -8.78
N GLU A 523 -14.92 -31.57 -9.98
CA GLU A 523 -14.07 -32.72 -10.31
C GLU A 523 -13.41 -32.54 -11.68
N TRP A 524 -12.09 -32.66 -11.73
CA TRP A 524 -11.30 -32.50 -12.96
C TRP A 524 -11.36 -33.73 -13.87
N ILE A 525 -11.57 -33.49 -15.17
CA ILE A 525 -11.56 -34.52 -16.21
C ILE A 525 -10.26 -34.54 -17.02
N SER A 526 -9.56 -33.40 -17.10
CA SER A 526 -8.25 -33.25 -17.74
C SER A 526 -7.47 -32.14 -17.03
N LEU A 527 -6.29 -31.76 -17.53
CA LEU A 527 -5.57 -30.57 -17.05
C LEU A 527 -6.28 -29.25 -17.42
N THR A 528 -7.13 -29.28 -18.45
CA THR A 528 -7.78 -28.10 -19.02
C THR A 528 -9.29 -28.11 -18.85
N GLY A 529 -9.89 -29.18 -18.31
CA GLY A 529 -11.34 -29.31 -18.21
C GLY A 529 -11.78 -29.89 -16.88
N PHE A 530 -12.89 -29.37 -16.36
CA PHE A 530 -13.50 -29.82 -15.12
C PHE A 530 -15.02 -29.84 -15.20
N ILE A 531 -15.64 -30.61 -14.32
CA ILE A 531 -17.08 -30.67 -14.12
C ILE A 531 -17.40 -30.02 -12.78
N SER A 532 -18.37 -29.12 -12.76
CA SER A 532 -18.89 -28.49 -11.55
C SER A 532 -20.39 -28.71 -11.41
N PHE A 533 -20.87 -28.82 -10.18
CA PHE A 533 -22.29 -28.93 -9.90
C PHE A 533 -22.75 -27.95 -8.81
N ALA A 534 -23.98 -27.49 -8.97
CA ALA A 534 -24.67 -26.61 -8.04
C ALA A 534 -26.11 -27.09 -7.84
N THR A 535 -26.65 -26.83 -6.65
CA THR A 535 -28.02 -27.20 -6.29
C THR A 535 -28.73 -25.98 -5.75
N SER A 536 -29.93 -25.67 -6.26
CA SER A 536 -30.73 -24.55 -5.75
C SER A 536 -31.24 -24.80 -4.32
N THR A 537 -31.81 -23.77 -3.71
CA THR A 537 -32.57 -23.94 -2.46
C THR A 537 -33.76 -24.88 -2.67
N PRO A 538 -34.07 -25.78 -1.72
CA PRO A 538 -35.22 -26.68 -1.82
C PRO A 538 -36.54 -25.91 -1.90
N ASN A 539 -37.43 -26.37 -2.78
CA ASN A 539 -38.81 -25.91 -2.82
C ASN A 539 -39.62 -26.50 -1.63
N ASN A 540 -40.90 -26.15 -1.51
CA ASN A 540 -41.77 -26.65 -0.43
C ASN A 540 -41.92 -28.19 -0.41
N LEU A 541 -41.62 -28.87 -1.52
CA LEU A 541 -41.64 -30.32 -1.67
C LEU A 541 -40.25 -30.96 -1.42
N GLY A 542 -39.24 -30.17 -1.05
CA GLY A 542 -37.87 -30.63 -0.83
C GLY A 542 -37.07 -30.91 -2.12
N LEU A 543 -37.62 -30.60 -3.29
CA LEU A 543 -36.95 -30.75 -4.58
C LEU A 543 -36.12 -29.50 -4.92
N VAL A 544 -35.02 -29.70 -5.65
CA VAL A 544 -34.09 -28.64 -6.06
C VAL A 544 -33.87 -28.67 -7.57
N ARG A 545 -33.41 -27.55 -8.11
CA ARG A 545 -32.86 -27.49 -9.45
C ARG A 545 -31.38 -27.85 -9.39
N ASN A 546 -31.03 -28.96 -10.03
CA ASN A 546 -29.66 -29.44 -10.15
C ASN A 546 -29.02 -28.89 -11.43
N GLU A 547 -27.87 -28.22 -11.29
CA GLU A 547 -27.06 -27.75 -12.41
C GLU A 547 -25.75 -28.54 -12.47
N LEU A 548 -25.45 -29.15 -13.62
CA LEU A 548 -24.23 -29.94 -13.84
C LEU A 548 -23.58 -29.49 -15.16
N GLN A 549 -22.40 -28.88 -15.06
CA GLN A 549 -21.74 -28.18 -16.16
C GLN A 549 -20.34 -28.75 -16.40
N LEU A 550 -20.01 -29.04 -17.66
CA LEU A 550 -18.66 -29.35 -18.13
C LEU A 550 -18.01 -28.08 -18.68
N VAL A 551 -16.83 -27.73 -18.19
CA VAL A 551 -16.17 -26.47 -18.53
C VAL A 551 -14.80 -26.76 -19.13
N ASP A 552 -14.52 -26.13 -20.26
CA ASP A 552 -13.20 -26.08 -20.88
C ASP A 552 -12.48 -24.77 -20.51
N LEU A 553 -11.36 -24.86 -19.80
CA LEU A 553 -10.64 -23.73 -19.24
C LEU A 553 -10.09 -22.75 -20.28
N PRO A 554 -9.39 -23.18 -21.36
CA PRO A 554 -8.81 -22.24 -22.31
C PRO A 554 -9.89 -21.41 -23.00
N THR A 555 -10.96 -22.06 -23.47
CA THR A 555 -12.05 -21.37 -24.17
C THR A 555 -13.06 -20.71 -23.24
N GLY A 556 -13.18 -21.17 -22.00
CA GLY A 556 -14.22 -20.73 -21.05
C GLY A 556 -15.62 -21.22 -21.41
N ARG A 557 -15.76 -22.14 -22.38
CA ARG A 557 -17.06 -22.69 -22.79
C ARG A 557 -17.58 -23.66 -21.74
N SER A 558 -18.86 -23.53 -21.38
CA SER A 558 -19.58 -24.47 -20.54
C SER A 558 -20.62 -25.26 -21.34
N ILE A 559 -20.76 -26.55 -21.05
CA ILE A 559 -21.72 -27.47 -21.66
C ILE A 559 -22.50 -28.14 -20.53
N ALA A 560 -23.82 -28.03 -20.56
CA ALA A 560 -24.67 -28.66 -19.56
C ALA A 560 -24.83 -30.16 -19.84
N PHE A 561 -24.52 -31.03 -18.86
CA PHE A 561 -24.75 -32.48 -18.96
C PHE A 561 -26.25 -32.81 -19.07
N ARG A 562 -27.06 -32.03 -18.38
CA ARG A 562 -28.52 -32.07 -18.37
C ARG A 562 -28.95 -30.75 -18.98
N GLY A 563 -29.69 -30.77 -20.09
CA GLY A 563 -29.99 -29.57 -20.88
C GLY A 563 -30.50 -28.36 -20.07
N GLU A 564 -30.52 -27.17 -20.68
CA GLU A 564 -30.67 -25.85 -20.00
C GLU A 564 -31.91 -25.69 -19.07
N ARG A 565 -32.92 -26.57 -19.16
CA ARG A 565 -34.11 -26.58 -18.31
C ARG A 565 -34.09 -27.79 -17.37
N GLY A 566 -33.50 -27.63 -16.19
CA GLY A 566 -33.54 -28.63 -15.12
C GLY A 566 -34.95 -28.74 -14.51
N ASN A 567 -35.47 -29.97 -14.42
CA ASN A 567 -36.68 -30.28 -13.65
C ASN A 567 -36.37 -30.25 -12.15
N ASP A 568 -37.41 -30.02 -11.33
CA ASP A 568 -37.32 -30.15 -9.88
C ASP A 568 -37.08 -31.62 -9.50
N GLU A 569 -35.89 -31.93 -8.99
CA GLU A 569 -35.44 -33.28 -8.63
C GLU A 569 -34.82 -33.29 -7.22
N PRO A 570 -34.63 -34.47 -6.59
CA PRO A 570 -33.83 -34.58 -5.37
C PRO A 570 -32.41 -34.04 -5.56
N ALA A 571 -31.81 -33.48 -4.51
CA ALA A 571 -30.49 -32.85 -4.59
C ALA A 571 -29.37 -33.83 -4.91
N ILE A 572 -28.42 -33.39 -5.76
CA ILE A 572 -27.14 -34.09 -5.96
C ILE A 572 -26.32 -33.96 -4.67
N GLU A 573 -25.91 -35.09 -4.09
CA GLU A 573 -25.04 -35.12 -2.91
C GLU A 573 -23.56 -35.19 -3.30
N MET A 574 -23.22 -36.01 -4.30
CA MET A 574 -21.83 -36.17 -4.74
C MET A 574 -21.73 -36.57 -6.21
N ILE A 575 -20.61 -36.18 -6.81
CA ILE A 575 -20.20 -36.61 -8.15
C ILE A 575 -18.81 -37.25 -8.08
N LYS A 576 -18.59 -38.31 -8.85
CA LYS A 576 -17.29 -39.00 -8.92
C LYS A 576 -16.97 -39.38 -10.36
N VAL A 577 -15.88 -38.81 -10.86
CA VAL A 577 -15.31 -39.17 -12.17
C VAL A 577 -14.46 -40.43 -12.03
N SER A 578 -14.65 -41.36 -12.96
CA SER A 578 -13.86 -42.59 -13.10
C SER A 578 -12.35 -42.37 -13.21
N HIS A 579 -11.56 -43.39 -12.91
CA HIS A 579 -10.09 -43.27 -12.90
C HIS A 579 -9.53 -43.00 -14.30
N LEU A 580 -10.13 -43.62 -15.33
CA LEU A 580 -9.81 -43.39 -16.74
C LEU A 580 -10.56 -42.20 -17.36
N LYS A 581 -11.34 -41.46 -16.56
CA LYS A 581 -12.08 -40.25 -16.99
C LYS A 581 -13.12 -40.52 -18.11
N GLN A 582 -13.65 -41.74 -18.17
CA GLN A 582 -14.64 -42.16 -19.16
C GLN A 582 -16.07 -41.99 -18.64
N TYR A 583 -16.29 -42.38 -17.38
CA TYR A 583 -17.59 -42.35 -16.73
C TYR A 583 -17.66 -41.31 -15.62
N LEU A 584 -18.88 -40.84 -15.36
CA LEU A 584 -19.26 -40.00 -14.23
C LEU A 584 -20.40 -40.69 -13.47
N ALA A 585 -20.22 -40.89 -12.17
CA ALA A 585 -21.30 -41.32 -11.27
C ALA A 585 -21.89 -40.09 -10.56
N VAL A 586 -23.23 -39.97 -10.59
CA VAL A 586 -23.99 -38.91 -9.92
C VAL A 586 -24.90 -39.55 -8.87
N VAL A 587 -24.74 -39.14 -7.61
CA VAL A 587 -25.49 -39.67 -6.47
C VAL A 587 -26.44 -38.61 -5.93
N PHE A 588 -27.66 -39.02 -5.62
CA PHE A 588 -28.72 -38.17 -5.09
C PHE A 588 -29.13 -38.60 -3.69
N LYS A 589 -29.73 -37.67 -2.93
CA LYS A 589 -30.22 -37.95 -1.58
C LYS A 589 -31.33 -39.02 -1.54
N ASP A 590 -32.33 -38.88 -2.41
CA ASP A 590 -33.55 -39.73 -2.43
C ASP A 590 -33.90 -40.24 -3.84
N LYS A 591 -32.91 -40.33 -4.75
CA LYS A 591 -33.05 -40.87 -6.12
C LYS A 591 -31.93 -41.90 -6.36
N PRO A 592 -32.18 -42.99 -7.12
CA PRO A 592 -31.13 -43.94 -7.49
C PRO A 592 -29.98 -43.25 -8.23
N LEU A 593 -28.76 -43.76 -8.04
CA LEU A 593 -27.57 -43.21 -8.69
C LEU A 593 -27.63 -43.34 -10.22
N GLU A 594 -26.99 -42.41 -10.91
CA GLU A 594 -26.89 -42.37 -12.37
C GLU A 594 -25.43 -42.48 -12.83
N ILE A 595 -25.23 -43.12 -13.98
CA ILE A 595 -23.93 -43.27 -14.64
C ILE A 595 -23.98 -42.63 -16.03
N TRP A 596 -23.06 -41.73 -16.31
CA TRP A 596 -22.96 -40.94 -17.54
C TRP A 596 -21.62 -41.20 -18.26
N ASP A 597 -21.60 -41.07 -19.59
CA ASP A 597 -20.34 -40.96 -20.36
C ASP A 597 -19.92 -39.49 -20.40
N VAL A 598 -18.70 -39.23 -19.94
CA VAL A 598 -18.12 -37.87 -19.85
C VAL A 598 -17.80 -37.29 -21.22
N ARG A 599 -17.48 -38.14 -22.21
CA ARG A 599 -17.03 -37.69 -23.54
C ARG A 599 -18.19 -37.23 -24.40
N THR A 600 -19.32 -37.94 -24.31
CA THR A 600 -20.54 -37.65 -25.09
C THR A 600 -21.58 -36.87 -24.28
N CYS A 601 -21.38 -36.70 -22.97
CA CYS A 601 -22.35 -36.11 -22.05
C CYS A 601 -23.72 -36.82 -22.07
N THR A 602 -23.75 -38.15 -22.27
CA THR A 602 -24.99 -38.94 -22.35
C THR A 602 -25.19 -39.83 -21.13
N LEU A 603 -26.43 -39.95 -20.67
CA LEU A 603 -26.82 -40.89 -19.62
C LEU A 603 -26.69 -42.34 -20.13
N LEU A 604 -25.91 -43.17 -19.45
CA LEU A 604 -25.72 -44.58 -19.78
C LEU A 604 -26.70 -45.49 -19.03
N ARG A 605 -26.91 -45.21 -17.73
CA ARG A 605 -27.79 -46.02 -16.88
C ARG A 605 -28.26 -45.25 -15.64
N GLU A 606 -29.55 -45.36 -15.34
CA GLU A 606 -30.15 -45.06 -14.04
C GLU A 606 -30.34 -46.38 -13.27
N MET A 607 -29.96 -46.43 -12.00
CA MET A 607 -30.11 -47.64 -11.19
C MET A 607 -31.57 -47.85 -10.76
N SER A 608 -31.91 -49.09 -10.36
CA SER A 608 -33.29 -49.42 -9.96
C SER A 608 -33.73 -48.66 -8.70
N LYS A 609 -35.03 -48.39 -8.53
CA LYS A 609 -35.57 -47.75 -7.32
C LYS A 609 -35.28 -48.50 -6.01
N ASN A 610 -35.08 -49.82 -6.06
CA ASN A 610 -34.72 -50.64 -4.90
C ASN A 610 -33.20 -50.67 -4.62
N PHE A 611 -32.42 -49.86 -5.34
CA PHE A 611 -30.97 -49.80 -5.16
C PHE A 611 -30.65 -49.09 -3.83
N PRO A 612 -29.71 -49.60 -3.04
CA PRO A 612 -29.35 -48.99 -1.76
C PRO A 612 -28.83 -47.56 -1.96
N THR A 613 -29.18 -46.67 -1.04
CA THR A 613 -28.68 -45.29 -1.03
C THR A 613 -27.19 -45.29 -0.74
N ALA A 614 -26.40 -44.72 -1.64
CA ALA A 614 -24.95 -44.68 -1.51
C ALA A 614 -24.54 -43.54 -0.57
N THR A 615 -23.89 -43.84 0.54
CA THR A 615 -23.37 -42.83 1.49
C THR A 615 -21.99 -42.34 1.10
N ALA A 616 -21.19 -43.18 0.46
CA ALA A 616 -19.87 -42.84 -0.07
C ALA A 616 -19.53 -43.73 -1.27
N LEU A 617 -18.77 -43.20 -2.23
CA LEU A 617 -18.42 -43.88 -3.47
C LEU A 617 -17.00 -43.49 -3.93
N GLU A 618 -16.22 -44.48 -4.37
CA GLU A 618 -14.87 -44.28 -4.93
C GLU A 618 -14.57 -45.28 -6.06
N TRP A 619 -13.89 -44.82 -7.11
CA TRP A 619 -13.48 -45.65 -8.25
C TRP A 619 -12.18 -46.41 -7.96
N SER A 620 -12.05 -47.61 -8.50
CA SER A 620 -10.82 -48.41 -8.38
C SER A 620 -9.69 -47.79 -9.20
N PRO A 621 -8.49 -47.63 -8.61
CA PRO A 621 -7.30 -47.28 -9.37
C PRO A 621 -6.87 -48.39 -10.36
N SER A 622 -7.27 -49.64 -10.09
CA SER A 622 -6.90 -50.80 -10.89
C SER A 622 -7.82 -50.96 -12.11
N HIS A 623 -7.22 -51.10 -13.29
CA HIS A 623 -7.95 -51.20 -14.55
C HIS A 623 -7.23 -52.12 -15.54
N ASN A 624 -7.98 -52.94 -16.26
CA ASN A 624 -7.42 -53.93 -17.19
C ASN A 624 -7.40 -53.40 -18.64
N LEU A 625 -6.32 -52.72 -19.03
CA LEU A 625 -6.18 -52.19 -20.41
C LEU A 625 -5.90 -53.26 -21.47
N LYS A 626 -5.58 -54.51 -21.08
CA LYS A 626 -5.28 -55.58 -22.06
C LYS A 626 -6.51 -55.95 -22.87
N SER A 627 -7.68 -56.00 -22.24
CA SER A 627 -8.95 -56.26 -22.93
C SER A 627 -9.33 -55.11 -23.87
N LEU A 628 -9.11 -53.86 -23.45
CA LEU A 628 -9.35 -52.67 -24.28
C LEU A 628 -8.50 -52.70 -25.55
N ARG A 629 -7.19 -52.93 -25.43
CA ARG A 629 -6.28 -53.02 -26.58
C ARG A 629 -6.67 -54.14 -27.53
N LYS A 630 -7.06 -55.31 -27.00
CA LYS A 630 -7.55 -56.44 -27.81
C LYS A 630 -8.83 -56.07 -28.57
N LYS A 631 -9.77 -55.36 -27.94
CA LYS A 631 -11.02 -54.90 -28.56
C LYS A 631 -10.80 -53.81 -29.61
N GLN A 632 -9.89 -52.86 -29.35
CA GLN A 632 -9.50 -51.84 -30.33
C GLN A 632 -8.84 -52.46 -31.55
N LEU A 633 -7.94 -53.44 -31.35
CA LEU A 633 -7.32 -54.19 -32.44
C LEU A 633 -8.37 -54.98 -33.25
N ALA A 634 -9.28 -55.68 -32.57
CA ALA A 634 -10.35 -56.44 -33.22
C ALA A 634 -11.35 -55.53 -33.98
N ALA A 635 -11.65 -54.35 -33.45
CA ALA A 635 -12.50 -53.36 -34.12
C ALA A 635 -11.81 -52.77 -35.36
N ARG A 636 -10.49 -52.52 -35.27
CA ARG A 636 -9.68 -52.07 -36.41
C ARG A 636 -9.59 -53.15 -37.49
N GLU A 637 -9.40 -54.41 -37.11
CA GLU A 637 -9.45 -55.56 -38.02
C GLU A 637 -10.83 -55.74 -38.67
N ALA A 638 -11.92 -55.51 -37.92
CA ALA A 638 -13.28 -55.61 -38.45
C ALA A 638 -13.63 -54.48 -39.43
N MET A 639 -13.21 -53.23 -39.15
CA MET A 639 -13.36 -52.10 -40.09
C MET A 639 -12.53 -52.30 -41.36
N ALA A 640 -11.32 -52.84 -41.24
CA ALA A 640 -10.47 -53.18 -42.38
C ALA A 640 -11.10 -54.28 -43.26
N ARG A 641 -11.87 -55.22 -42.68
CA ARG A 641 -12.62 -56.23 -43.46
C ARG A 641 -13.88 -55.67 -44.13
N GLN A 642 -14.56 -54.70 -43.52
CA GLN A 642 -15.76 -54.08 -44.09
C GLN A 642 -15.46 -53.16 -45.28
N THR A 643 -14.33 -52.46 -45.26
CA THR A 643 -13.88 -51.59 -46.37
C THR A 643 -13.44 -52.37 -47.60
N VAL A 644 -13.01 -53.63 -47.45
CA VAL A 644 -12.63 -54.50 -48.58
C VAL A 644 -13.85 -55.19 -49.22
N ALA A 645 -15.00 -55.25 -48.55
CA ALA A 645 -16.19 -55.96 -49.03
C ALA A 645 -17.16 -55.10 -49.88
N SER A 646 -16.98 -53.77 -49.93
CA SER A 646 -17.88 -52.87 -50.67
C SER A 646 -17.47 -52.59 -52.12
N ASP A 647 -16.25 -52.96 -52.53
CA ASP A 647 -15.75 -52.72 -53.89
C ASP A 647 -15.54 -54.04 -54.64
N THR A 648 -16.64 -54.63 -55.11
CA THR A 648 -16.61 -55.58 -56.23
C THR A 648 -17.02 -54.86 -57.51
N GLU A 649 -16.06 -54.16 -58.13
CA GLU A 649 -15.91 -54.06 -59.58
C GLU A 649 -14.44 -53.69 -59.92
N VAL A 650 -13.93 -54.33 -60.96
CA VAL A 650 -12.51 -54.62 -61.20
C VAL A 650 -11.73 -53.41 -61.73
N SER A 651 -10.60 -53.02 -61.11
CA SER A 651 -9.32 -52.84 -61.81
C SER A 651 -8.14 -52.60 -60.86
N SER A 652 -7.00 -53.12 -61.31
CA SER A 652 -5.71 -53.29 -60.67
C SER A 652 -4.88 -52.01 -60.52
N VAL A 653 -4.47 -51.68 -59.28
CA VAL A 653 -3.10 -51.23 -58.92
C VAL A 653 -2.87 -51.62 -57.46
N GLU A 654 -1.71 -52.20 -57.12
CA GLU A 654 -1.27 -52.53 -55.76
C GLU A 654 -1.29 -51.28 -54.85
N SER A 655 -2.40 -51.03 -54.16
CA SER A 655 -2.43 -50.12 -53.01
C SER A 655 -2.02 -50.91 -51.78
N SER A 656 -0.86 -50.56 -51.22
CA SER A 656 -0.29 -51.21 -50.05
C SER A 656 -1.31 -51.32 -48.92
N VAL A 657 -1.36 -52.46 -48.21
CA VAL A 657 -2.17 -52.67 -46.98
C VAL A 657 -1.98 -51.53 -45.96
N ILE A 658 -0.86 -50.79 -46.05
CA ILE A 658 -0.54 -49.61 -45.26
C ILE A 658 -1.46 -48.41 -45.59
N SER A 659 -1.80 -48.16 -46.86
CA SER A 659 -2.69 -47.03 -47.23
C SER A 659 -4.13 -47.28 -46.79
N LEU A 660 -4.61 -48.52 -46.87
CA LEU A 660 -5.94 -48.93 -46.37
C LEU A 660 -6.02 -48.85 -44.84
N LEU A 661 -4.94 -49.17 -44.13
CA LEU A 661 -4.85 -48.98 -42.67
C LEU A 661 -4.76 -47.50 -42.25
N GLN A 662 -4.25 -46.64 -43.13
CA GLN A 662 -4.13 -45.20 -42.93
C GLN A 662 -5.44 -44.45 -43.25
N GLU A 663 -6.21 -44.91 -44.23
CA GLU A 663 -7.60 -44.46 -44.47
C GLU A 663 -8.58 -44.98 -43.41
N ALA A 664 -8.34 -46.19 -42.87
CA ALA A 664 -9.06 -46.66 -41.69
C ALA A 664 -8.69 -45.84 -40.42
N GLU A 665 -7.46 -45.28 -40.35
CA GLU A 665 -7.05 -44.34 -39.29
C GLU A 665 -7.70 -42.96 -39.44
N SER A 666 -7.90 -42.45 -40.66
CA SER A 666 -8.60 -41.17 -40.87
C SER A 666 -10.11 -41.25 -40.65
N LYS A 667 -10.73 -42.43 -40.86
CA LYS A 667 -12.15 -42.71 -40.51
C LYS A 667 -12.34 -43.25 -39.07
N SER A 668 -11.26 -43.51 -38.33
CA SER A 668 -11.28 -44.02 -36.94
C SER A 668 -11.80 -43.00 -35.91
N GLU A 669 -12.13 -41.77 -36.29
CA GLU A 669 -12.80 -40.81 -35.40
C GLU A 669 -14.20 -41.29 -34.94
N LEU A 670 -14.80 -42.27 -35.65
CA LEU A 670 -16.04 -42.96 -35.25
C LEU A 670 -15.84 -44.11 -34.25
N SER A 671 -14.61 -44.44 -33.84
CA SER A 671 -14.30 -45.47 -32.84
C SER A 671 -14.51 -45.04 -31.37
N GLN A 672 -15.34 -44.03 -31.13
CA GLN A 672 -15.57 -43.45 -29.79
C GLN A 672 -16.32 -44.38 -28.81
N ASN A 673 -16.92 -45.48 -29.27
CA ASN A 673 -17.79 -46.34 -28.47
C ASN A 673 -17.10 -47.50 -27.73
N ILE A 674 -15.78 -47.71 -27.90
CA ILE A 674 -15.07 -48.77 -27.18
C ILE A 674 -14.56 -48.21 -25.84
N SER A 675 -15.24 -48.57 -24.76
CA SER A 675 -14.91 -48.14 -23.41
C SER A 675 -14.20 -49.24 -22.60
N ALA A 676 -13.39 -48.82 -21.64
CA ALA A 676 -12.64 -49.73 -20.78
C ALA A 676 -13.52 -50.20 -19.62
N ARG A 677 -13.32 -51.45 -19.19
CA ARG A 677 -13.97 -51.94 -17.98
C ARG A 677 -13.32 -51.30 -16.75
N GLU A 678 -14.14 -50.61 -15.96
CA GLU A 678 -13.74 -49.98 -14.71
C GLU A 678 -14.57 -50.54 -13.54
N HIS A 679 -14.06 -50.35 -12.34
CA HIS A 679 -14.63 -50.86 -11.09
C HIS A 679 -14.85 -49.69 -10.15
N PHE A 680 -15.95 -49.69 -9.38
CA PHE A 680 -16.12 -48.77 -8.26
C PHE A 680 -16.72 -49.47 -7.06
N VAL A 681 -16.47 -48.89 -5.90
CA VAL A 681 -16.98 -49.36 -4.62
C VAL A 681 -17.83 -48.25 -4.00
N PHE A 682 -18.94 -48.62 -3.39
CA PHE A 682 -19.76 -47.71 -2.62
C PHE A 682 -20.27 -48.37 -1.34
N THR A 683 -20.61 -47.57 -0.33
CA THR A 683 -21.24 -48.05 0.91
C THR A 683 -22.72 -47.69 0.93
N GLY A 684 -23.56 -48.64 1.34
CA GLY A 684 -24.97 -48.40 1.56
C GLY A 684 -25.25 -47.80 2.95
N ALA A 685 -26.46 -47.27 3.16
CA ALA A 685 -26.95 -46.89 4.48
C ALA A 685 -27.01 -48.07 5.49
N ASP A 686 -26.93 -49.30 5.00
CA ASP A 686 -26.80 -50.54 5.77
C ASP A 686 -25.36 -50.84 6.25
N GLY A 687 -24.39 -49.98 5.89
CA GLY A 687 -22.97 -50.14 6.21
C GLY A 687 -22.25 -51.18 5.35
N GLN A 688 -22.92 -51.86 4.42
CA GLN A 688 -22.29 -52.84 3.54
C GLN A 688 -21.49 -52.15 2.44
N VAL A 689 -20.34 -52.74 2.08
CA VAL A 689 -19.49 -52.28 0.98
C VAL A 689 -19.84 -53.07 -0.28
N TYR A 690 -20.36 -52.38 -1.30
CA TYR A 690 -20.78 -52.94 -2.59
C TYR A 690 -19.71 -52.71 -3.66
N HIS A 691 -19.40 -53.71 -4.47
CA HIS A 691 -18.43 -53.63 -5.57
C HIS A 691 -19.09 -53.88 -6.93
N LEU A 692 -19.03 -52.88 -7.81
CA LEU A 692 -19.66 -52.91 -9.14
C LEU A 692 -18.63 -52.74 -10.26
N THR A 693 -18.95 -53.32 -11.42
CA THR A 693 -18.17 -53.15 -12.64
C THR A 693 -18.98 -52.51 -13.75
N VAL A 694 -18.39 -51.52 -14.39
CA VAL A 694 -18.98 -50.71 -15.48
C VAL A 694 -18.18 -50.97 -16.76
N GLU A 695 -18.89 -51.29 -17.84
CA GLU A 695 -18.34 -51.43 -19.18
C GLU A 695 -19.40 -51.01 -20.21
N GLY A 696 -19.23 -49.80 -20.75
CA GLY A 696 -20.22 -49.12 -21.58
C GLY A 696 -21.58 -49.00 -20.86
N ASN A 697 -22.64 -49.46 -21.52
CA ASN A 697 -23.99 -49.48 -20.93
C ASN A 697 -24.20 -50.65 -19.96
N SER A 698 -23.23 -51.54 -19.77
CA SER A 698 -23.36 -52.73 -18.92
C SER A 698 -22.77 -52.49 -17.52
N VAL A 699 -23.62 -52.66 -16.51
CA VAL A 699 -23.26 -52.51 -15.09
C VAL A 699 -23.60 -53.81 -14.37
N LYS A 700 -22.63 -54.42 -13.70
CA LYS A 700 -22.77 -55.72 -13.02
C LYS A 700 -22.36 -55.64 -11.55
N ASP A 701 -23.18 -56.19 -10.66
CA ASP A 701 -22.88 -56.43 -9.24
C ASP A 701 -21.90 -57.61 -9.12
N SER A 702 -20.80 -57.43 -8.40
CA SER A 702 -19.71 -58.42 -8.36
C SER A 702 -19.46 -58.99 -6.96
N ALA A 703 -19.53 -58.19 -5.91
CA ALA A 703 -19.30 -58.66 -4.54
C ALA A 703 -19.88 -57.68 -3.50
N ARG A 704 -20.30 -58.23 -2.35
CA ARG A 704 -20.72 -57.47 -1.16
C ARG A 704 -19.85 -57.89 0.02
N ILE A 705 -19.30 -56.92 0.73
CA ILE A 705 -18.49 -57.16 1.92
C ILE A 705 -19.28 -56.67 3.14
N PRO A 706 -19.47 -57.53 4.17
CA PRO A 706 -20.19 -57.15 5.38
C PRO A 706 -19.41 -56.10 6.18
N PRO A 707 -20.10 -55.18 6.90
CA PRO A 707 -19.45 -54.19 7.74
C PRO A 707 -18.66 -54.85 8.88
N ASP A 708 -17.50 -54.27 9.23
CA ASP A 708 -16.86 -54.53 10.52
C ASP A 708 -17.76 -53.98 11.63
N GLY A 709 -18.16 -54.80 12.59
CA GLY A 709 -19.15 -54.45 13.63
C GLY A 709 -18.77 -53.31 14.58
N SER A 710 -17.58 -52.74 14.43
CA SER A 710 -17.08 -51.60 15.23
C SER A 710 -17.25 -50.24 14.55
N MET A 711 -17.77 -50.18 13.31
CA MET A 711 -17.90 -48.94 12.53
C MET A 711 -19.31 -48.37 12.62
N GLY A 712 -19.40 -47.04 12.75
CA GLY A 712 -20.65 -46.30 12.53
C GLY A 712 -21.02 -46.22 11.05
N SER A 713 -22.00 -45.38 10.71
CA SER A 713 -22.36 -45.12 9.31
C SER A 713 -21.17 -44.54 8.55
N ILE A 714 -20.81 -45.13 7.41
CA ILE A 714 -19.64 -44.72 6.62
C ILE A 714 -19.98 -43.47 5.81
N THR A 715 -19.14 -42.45 5.93
CA THR A 715 -19.37 -41.12 5.36
C THR A 715 -18.47 -40.83 4.16
N CYS A 716 -17.29 -41.44 4.12
CA CYS A 716 -16.32 -41.22 3.07
C CYS A 716 -15.38 -42.41 2.89
N ILE A 717 -14.92 -42.59 1.65
CA ILE A 717 -14.05 -43.69 1.23
C ILE A 717 -12.91 -43.11 0.42
N ALA A 718 -11.69 -43.62 0.62
CA ALA A 718 -10.54 -43.33 -0.22
C ALA A 718 -9.79 -44.62 -0.59
N TRP A 719 -9.38 -44.75 -1.85
CA TRP A 719 -8.71 -45.96 -2.35
C TRP A 719 -7.39 -45.62 -3.03
N LYS A 720 -6.29 -46.23 -2.57
CA LYS A 720 -4.99 -46.16 -3.24
C LYS A 720 -4.23 -47.48 -3.22
N GLY A 721 -3.93 -48.00 -4.40
CA GLY A 721 -3.24 -49.29 -4.54
C GLY A 721 -4.06 -50.41 -3.89
N ASP A 722 -3.45 -51.13 -2.96
CA ASP A 722 -4.08 -52.22 -2.23
C ASP A 722 -4.75 -51.78 -0.92
N ILE A 723 -4.72 -50.47 -0.58
CA ILE A 723 -5.27 -49.94 0.67
C ILE A 723 -6.57 -49.19 0.39
N LEU A 724 -7.63 -49.58 1.09
CA LEU A 724 -8.93 -48.91 1.14
C LEU A 724 -9.13 -48.32 2.55
N VAL A 725 -9.51 -47.05 2.65
CA VAL A 725 -9.75 -46.39 3.93
C VAL A 725 -11.20 -45.93 4.02
N LEU A 726 -11.84 -46.26 5.14
CA LEU A 726 -13.23 -45.90 5.45
C LEU A 726 -13.25 -44.95 6.65
N GLY A 727 -14.00 -43.86 6.55
CA GLY A 727 -14.29 -42.96 7.67
C GLY A 727 -15.76 -43.00 8.06
N ASP A 728 -16.05 -42.94 9.35
CA ASP A 728 -17.43 -42.97 9.87
C ASP A 728 -17.89 -41.64 10.50
N VAL A 729 -19.16 -41.59 10.89
CA VAL A 729 -19.77 -40.44 11.60
C VAL A 729 -19.19 -40.26 13.02
N ASP A 730 -18.66 -41.31 13.63
CA ASP A 730 -18.13 -41.30 15.01
C ASP A 730 -16.66 -40.85 15.09
N GLY A 731 -15.99 -40.68 13.95
CA GLY A 731 -14.60 -40.22 13.87
C GLY A 731 -13.56 -41.36 13.79
N ASN A 732 -13.97 -42.60 13.58
CA ASN A 732 -13.07 -43.73 13.41
C ASN A 732 -12.59 -43.84 11.95
N LEU A 733 -11.34 -44.28 11.79
CA LEU A 733 -10.75 -44.61 10.48
C LEU A 733 -10.46 -46.11 10.41
N ASN A 734 -10.99 -46.79 9.40
CA ASN A 734 -10.66 -48.19 9.12
C ASN A 734 -9.72 -48.29 7.93
N PHE A 735 -8.53 -48.86 8.14
CA PHE A 735 -7.56 -49.15 7.10
C PHE A 735 -7.70 -50.61 6.69
N TRP A 736 -8.10 -50.84 5.46
CA TRP A 736 -8.29 -52.18 4.90
C TRP A 736 -7.25 -52.47 3.83
N ASP A 737 -6.35 -53.43 4.12
CA ASP A 737 -5.44 -53.99 3.13
C ASP A 737 -6.16 -55.08 2.35
N LEU A 738 -6.43 -54.82 1.07
CA LEU A 738 -7.14 -55.73 0.16
C LEU A 738 -6.28 -56.93 -0.23
N LYS A 739 -4.95 -56.80 -0.21
CA LYS A 739 -4.01 -57.88 -0.53
C LYS A 739 -3.89 -58.85 0.65
N ALA A 740 -3.74 -58.31 1.86
CA ALA A 740 -3.70 -59.10 3.09
C ALA A 740 -5.09 -59.55 3.57
N ARG A 741 -6.16 -58.89 3.10
CA ARG A 741 -7.55 -59.04 3.57
C ARG A 741 -7.69 -58.77 5.07
N VAL A 742 -6.95 -57.80 5.60
CA VAL A 742 -6.96 -57.40 7.02
C VAL A 742 -7.44 -55.97 7.14
N SER A 743 -8.43 -55.74 8.00
CA SER A 743 -8.90 -54.41 8.38
C SER A 743 -8.37 -54.02 9.76
N ARG A 744 -8.08 -52.73 9.94
CA ARG A 744 -7.61 -52.13 11.18
C ARG A 744 -8.35 -50.83 11.45
N GLY A 745 -9.29 -50.86 12.39
CA GLY A 745 -10.00 -49.69 12.89
C GLY A 745 -9.18 -48.93 13.94
N ILE A 746 -9.10 -47.61 13.80
CA ILE A 746 -8.49 -46.69 14.78
C ILE A 746 -9.53 -45.67 15.20
N PRO A 747 -9.83 -45.59 16.51
CA PRO A 747 -10.58 -44.46 17.05
C PRO A 747 -9.67 -43.23 17.14
N THR A 748 -9.96 -42.21 16.35
CA THR A 748 -9.13 -40.99 16.35
C THR A 748 -9.50 -40.02 17.49
N HIS A 749 -10.59 -40.31 18.22
CA HIS A 749 -11.18 -39.43 19.23
C HIS A 749 -11.54 -38.03 18.70
N ARG A 750 -11.71 -37.92 17.38
CA ARG A 750 -12.20 -36.73 16.69
C ARG A 750 -13.70 -36.83 16.48
N SER A 751 -14.27 -35.76 15.92
CA SER A 751 -15.67 -35.72 15.49
C SER A 751 -15.85 -36.37 14.11
N TRP A 752 -17.07 -36.36 13.58
CA TRP A 752 -17.45 -36.84 12.24
C TRP A 752 -16.39 -36.58 11.15
N VAL A 753 -15.93 -37.66 10.49
CA VAL A 753 -15.08 -37.61 9.31
C VAL A 753 -15.87 -37.20 8.07
N LYS A 754 -15.52 -36.06 7.46
CA LYS A 754 -16.23 -35.50 6.30
C LYS A 754 -15.61 -35.89 4.96
N LYS A 755 -14.27 -35.93 4.88
CA LYS A 755 -13.56 -36.13 3.61
C LYS A 755 -12.21 -36.79 3.88
N ILE A 756 -11.86 -37.79 3.07
CA ILE A 756 -10.56 -38.44 3.10
C ILE A 756 -9.97 -38.44 1.68
N ARG A 757 -8.69 -38.11 1.55
CA ARG A 757 -7.96 -38.10 0.27
C ARG A 757 -6.53 -38.61 0.46
N PHE A 758 -6.07 -39.51 -0.40
CA PHE A 758 -4.67 -39.90 -0.45
C PHE A 758 -3.81 -38.85 -1.15
N ALA A 759 -2.57 -38.68 -0.68
CA ALA A 759 -1.59 -37.82 -1.31
C ALA A 759 -1.25 -38.32 -2.73
N PRO A 760 -0.93 -37.42 -3.67
CA PRO A 760 -0.48 -37.81 -5.00
C PRO A 760 0.94 -38.42 -4.96
N GLY A 761 1.28 -39.18 -6.00
CA GLY A 761 2.59 -39.81 -6.17
C GLY A 761 2.58 -41.33 -5.96
N LYS A 762 3.35 -42.04 -6.79
CA LYS A 762 3.48 -43.50 -6.73
C LYS A 762 4.24 -43.89 -5.45
N GLY A 763 3.62 -44.69 -4.58
CA GLY A 763 4.23 -45.17 -3.33
C GLY A 763 4.12 -44.23 -2.13
N ASN A 764 3.64 -42.99 -2.32
CA ASN A 764 3.30 -42.08 -1.22
C ASN A 764 2.01 -42.56 -0.55
N GLN A 765 2.06 -42.97 0.71
CA GLN A 765 0.92 -43.55 1.42
C GLN A 765 0.36 -42.60 2.50
N LYS A 766 0.62 -41.30 2.33
CA LYS A 766 0.04 -40.27 3.18
C LYS A 766 -1.43 -40.07 2.86
N LEU A 767 -2.22 -39.86 3.90
CA LEU A 767 -3.67 -39.72 3.86
C LEU A 767 -4.05 -38.42 4.58
N LEU A 768 -4.92 -37.62 3.98
CA LEU A 768 -5.50 -36.44 4.60
C LEU A 768 -6.93 -36.76 5.01
N ALA A 769 -7.24 -36.60 6.29
CA ALA A 769 -8.56 -36.79 6.87
C ALA A 769 -9.09 -35.46 7.42
N MET A 770 -10.28 -35.04 6.96
CA MET A 770 -10.98 -33.85 7.44
C MET A 770 -12.12 -34.26 8.36
N TYR A 771 -12.17 -33.62 9.53
CA TYR A 771 -13.17 -33.79 10.56
C TYR A 771 -14.00 -32.49 10.71
N ASN A 772 -15.09 -32.53 11.47
CA ASN A 772 -15.84 -31.31 11.81
C ASN A 772 -15.03 -30.29 12.62
N ASP A 773 -14.07 -30.75 13.44
CA ASP A 773 -13.27 -29.93 14.35
C ASP A 773 -11.79 -29.74 13.93
N GLY A 774 -11.40 -30.18 12.73
CA GLY A 774 -10.03 -30.06 12.25
C GLY A 774 -9.65 -30.97 11.08
N ALA A 775 -8.36 -31.08 10.81
CA ALA A 775 -7.80 -31.97 9.77
C ALA A 775 -6.51 -32.64 10.27
N GLU A 776 -6.26 -33.87 9.82
CA GLU A 776 -5.09 -34.65 10.19
C GLU A 776 -4.44 -35.31 8.97
N ILE A 777 -3.11 -35.46 9.04
CA ILE A 777 -2.34 -36.25 8.07
C ILE A 777 -1.93 -37.55 8.75
N TRP A 778 -2.21 -38.66 8.09
CA TRP A 778 -1.88 -40.01 8.52
C TRP A 778 -0.90 -40.66 7.54
N ASP A 779 0.00 -41.51 8.02
CA ASP A 779 0.74 -42.46 7.19
C ASP A 779 0.01 -43.80 7.22
N SER A 780 -0.50 -44.26 6.08
CA SER A 780 -1.25 -45.52 6.01
C SER A 780 -0.36 -46.76 6.00
N LYS A 781 0.95 -46.66 5.82
CA LYS A 781 1.87 -47.81 5.95
C LYS A 781 2.07 -48.20 7.41
N GLU A 782 2.47 -47.22 8.22
CA GLU A 782 2.71 -47.41 9.65
C GLU A 782 1.41 -47.27 10.48
N VAL A 783 0.35 -46.73 9.85
CA VAL A 783 -0.96 -46.52 10.46
C VAL A 783 -0.83 -45.59 11.68
N GLN A 784 -0.17 -44.45 11.47
CA GLN A 784 0.13 -43.44 12.49
C GLN A 784 -0.22 -42.02 12.03
N MET A 785 -0.62 -41.17 12.98
CA MET A 785 -0.85 -39.75 12.74
C MET A 785 0.48 -39.00 12.66
N VAL A 786 0.69 -38.25 11.57
CA VAL A 786 1.89 -37.44 11.31
C VAL A 786 1.72 -36.02 11.82
N SER A 787 0.57 -35.39 11.52
CA SER A 787 0.30 -34.00 11.89
C SER A 787 -1.18 -33.79 12.14
N SER A 788 -1.51 -32.81 12.98
CA SER A 788 -2.87 -32.55 13.41
C SER A 788 -3.14 -31.06 13.52
N LEU A 789 -4.25 -30.61 12.95
CA LEU A 789 -4.74 -29.24 12.98
C LEU A 789 -6.13 -29.22 13.64
N ARG A 790 -6.30 -28.44 14.70
CA ARG A 790 -7.57 -28.36 15.46
C ARG A 790 -8.09 -26.94 15.60
N SER A 791 -9.33 -26.74 15.19
CA SER A 791 -10.06 -25.48 15.36
C SER A 791 -10.33 -25.20 16.85
N GLY A 792 -10.11 -23.96 17.28
CA GLY A 792 -10.25 -23.49 18.66
C GLY A 792 -9.03 -23.73 19.58
N ARG A 793 -8.11 -24.63 19.20
CA ARG A 793 -6.87 -24.89 19.97
C ARG A 793 -5.62 -24.40 19.23
N ASN A 794 -5.45 -24.85 17.99
CA ASN A 794 -4.28 -24.54 17.17
C ASN A 794 -4.57 -23.38 16.21
N VAL A 795 -5.80 -23.32 15.69
CA VAL A 795 -6.26 -22.30 14.73
C VAL A 795 -7.62 -21.73 15.14
N ASN A 796 -7.90 -20.50 14.75
CA ASN A 796 -9.15 -19.80 15.12
C ASN A 796 -10.27 -19.94 14.09
N PHE A 797 -10.02 -20.58 12.96
CA PHE A 797 -10.98 -20.80 11.87
C PHE A 797 -11.42 -22.26 11.81
N ARG A 798 -12.58 -22.52 11.20
CA ARG A 798 -13.05 -23.86 10.85
C ARG A 798 -12.67 -24.20 9.41
N ILE A 799 -12.40 -25.49 9.19
CA ILE A 799 -12.04 -26.02 7.87
C ILE A 799 -13.31 -26.39 7.13
N LEU A 800 -13.48 -25.84 5.93
CA LEU A 800 -14.65 -26.08 5.07
C LEU A 800 -14.39 -27.24 4.10
N ASP A 801 -13.22 -27.25 3.47
CA ASP A 801 -12.85 -28.26 2.49
C ASP A 801 -11.32 -28.43 2.42
N VAL A 802 -10.86 -29.60 1.96
CA VAL A 802 -9.43 -29.95 1.87
C VAL A 802 -9.09 -30.67 0.57
N ASP A 803 -7.88 -30.48 0.06
CA ASP A 803 -7.31 -31.28 -1.02
C ASP A 803 -5.77 -31.33 -0.95
N TRP A 804 -5.14 -32.18 -1.75
CA TRP A 804 -3.69 -32.21 -1.90
C TRP A 804 -3.23 -31.32 -3.06
N CYS A 805 -2.20 -30.49 -2.83
CA CYS A 805 -1.58 -29.70 -3.89
C CYS A 805 -0.48 -30.50 -4.61
N THR A 806 0.48 -30.97 -3.82
CA THR A 806 1.63 -31.78 -4.25
C THR A 806 1.77 -32.99 -3.33
N SER A 807 2.81 -33.82 -3.51
CA SER A 807 3.04 -34.99 -2.65
C SER A 807 3.32 -34.65 -1.18
N ASP A 808 3.69 -33.41 -0.91
CA ASP A 808 4.18 -32.85 0.34
C ASP A 808 3.42 -31.59 0.78
N LYS A 809 2.36 -31.17 0.07
CA LYS A 809 1.62 -29.96 0.43
C LYS A 809 0.12 -30.17 0.33
N VAL A 810 -0.58 -29.55 1.27
CA VAL A 810 -2.03 -29.65 1.44
C VAL A 810 -2.66 -28.29 1.27
N VAL A 811 -3.87 -28.26 0.72
CA VAL A 811 -4.69 -27.05 0.58
C VAL A 811 -5.89 -27.18 1.49
N LEU A 812 -6.17 -26.13 2.26
CA LEU A 812 -7.30 -26.04 3.16
C LEU A 812 -8.10 -24.78 2.84
N ALA A 813 -9.42 -24.92 2.68
CA ALA A 813 -10.34 -23.80 2.63
C ALA A 813 -10.95 -23.58 4.02
N SER A 814 -11.05 -22.32 4.45
CA SER A 814 -11.49 -21.97 5.80
C SER A 814 -12.66 -20.98 5.81
N ASP A 815 -13.38 -20.94 6.93
CA ASP A 815 -14.56 -20.08 7.11
C ASP A 815 -14.24 -18.59 7.34
N ASP A 816 -12.95 -18.24 7.51
CA ASP A 816 -12.42 -16.87 7.50
C ASP A 816 -12.20 -16.32 6.08
N GLY A 817 -12.68 -17.01 5.04
CA GLY A 817 -12.58 -16.54 3.66
C GLY A 817 -11.21 -16.78 3.00
N CYS A 818 -10.33 -17.55 3.64
CA CYS A 818 -8.98 -17.82 3.14
C CYS A 818 -8.82 -19.25 2.57
N ILE A 819 -7.83 -19.42 1.70
CA ILE A 819 -7.33 -20.72 1.24
C ILE A 819 -5.86 -20.82 1.59
N ARG A 820 -5.47 -21.82 2.38
CA ARG A 820 -4.12 -22.00 2.90
C ARG A 820 -3.45 -23.20 2.25
N VAL A 821 -2.28 -22.97 1.68
CA VAL A 821 -1.35 -24.00 1.20
C VAL A 821 -0.32 -24.24 2.30
N LEU A 822 -0.34 -25.43 2.91
CA LEU A 822 0.49 -25.77 4.07
C LEU A 822 1.49 -26.89 3.79
N ASP A 823 2.57 -26.84 4.57
CA ASP A 823 3.51 -27.93 4.88
C ASP A 823 2.77 -29.22 5.35
N LEU A 824 3.39 -30.40 5.24
CA LEU A 824 2.99 -31.62 5.97
C LEU A 824 2.97 -31.41 7.50
N SER A 825 3.70 -30.43 8.01
CA SER A 825 3.66 -30.09 9.43
C SER A 825 2.38 -29.35 9.85
N MET A 826 1.52 -28.95 8.90
CA MET A 826 0.28 -28.19 9.15
C MET A 826 0.49 -26.92 9.98
N LYS A 827 1.66 -26.27 9.85
CA LYS A 827 2.00 -25.01 10.52
C LYS A 827 1.64 -23.82 9.64
N PRO A 828 1.28 -22.66 10.23
CA PRO A 828 0.87 -21.46 9.49
C PRO A 828 1.97 -20.95 8.54
N SER A 829 1.55 -20.18 7.53
CA SER A 829 2.32 -19.92 6.31
C SER A 829 3.08 -18.59 6.35
N SER A 830 3.66 -18.21 7.50
CA SER A 830 4.55 -17.06 7.56
C SER A 830 5.95 -17.49 7.11
N PHE A 831 6.44 -16.92 6.01
CA PHE A 831 7.78 -17.23 5.48
C PHE A 831 8.71 -16.04 5.57
N ARG A 832 10.00 -16.38 5.57
CA ARG A 832 11.09 -15.47 5.26
C ARG A 832 11.00 -15.11 3.78
N MET A 833 10.92 -13.82 3.47
CA MET A 833 10.72 -13.37 2.09
C MET A 833 11.91 -13.72 1.17
N ASP A 834 13.10 -13.84 1.75
CA ASP A 834 14.35 -14.30 1.13
C ASP A 834 14.30 -15.76 0.64
N GLU A 835 13.32 -16.57 1.07
CA GLU A 835 13.16 -17.96 0.66
C GLU A 835 12.18 -18.14 -0.52
N GLN A 836 11.57 -17.05 -1.02
CA GLN A 836 10.55 -17.09 -2.06
C GLN A 836 11.13 -16.74 -3.43
N ASP A 837 11.00 -17.67 -4.37
CA ASP A 837 11.18 -17.38 -5.80
C ASP A 837 9.94 -16.57 -6.26
N LEU A 838 10.03 -15.24 -6.26
CA LEU A 838 9.01 -14.36 -6.83
C LEU A 838 8.95 -14.56 -8.35
N ILE A 839 7.74 -14.53 -8.92
CA ILE A 839 7.56 -14.68 -10.37
C ILE A 839 8.05 -13.44 -11.10
N GLU A 840 7.69 -12.27 -10.55
CA GLU A 840 8.22 -10.99 -10.96
C GLU A 840 9.03 -10.41 -9.80
N PRO A 841 10.32 -10.08 -10.01
CA PRO A 841 11.13 -9.50 -8.96
C PRO A 841 10.55 -8.13 -8.59
N ALA A 842 10.27 -7.92 -7.30
CA ALA A 842 9.82 -6.65 -6.78
C ALA A 842 11.03 -5.77 -6.43
N TRP A 843 10.97 -4.48 -6.79
CA TRP A 843 11.94 -3.49 -6.32
C TRP A 843 11.69 -3.21 -4.83
N CYS A 844 12.52 -3.78 -3.96
CA CYS A 844 12.50 -3.47 -2.53
C CYS A 844 13.90 -3.71 -1.94
N PRO A 845 14.76 -2.66 -1.91
CA PRO A 845 16.11 -2.77 -1.36
C PRO A 845 16.18 -3.21 0.11
N TYR A 846 15.05 -3.18 0.83
CA TYR A 846 14.93 -3.56 2.23
C TYR A 846 14.86 -5.07 2.44
N LEU A 847 14.61 -5.85 1.38
CA LEU A 847 14.62 -7.31 1.42
C LEU A 847 16.04 -7.88 1.35
N LEU A 848 17.00 -7.08 0.87
CA LEU A 848 18.39 -7.47 0.80
C LEU A 848 19.02 -7.53 2.19
N VAL A 849 20.04 -8.37 2.34
CA VAL A 849 20.90 -8.35 3.53
C VAL A 849 21.46 -6.93 3.70
N PRO A 850 21.54 -6.38 4.93
CA PRO A 850 21.93 -5.00 5.18
C PRO A 850 23.13 -4.47 4.40
N ARG A 851 24.21 -5.25 4.34
CA ARG A 851 25.42 -4.90 3.61
C ARG A 851 25.19 -4.80 2.10
N ALA A 852 24.40 -5.71 1.53
CA ALA A 852 24.04 -5.72 0.11
C ALA A 852 23.13 -4.53 -0.25
N SER A 853 22.17 -4.18 0.62
CA SER A 853 21.32 -2.99 0.44
C SER A 853 22.15 -1.70 0.41
N LEU A 854 23.07 -1.52 1.35
CA LEU A 854 23.99 -0.39 1.38
C LEU A 854 24.95 -0.40 0.18
N ALA A 855 25.40 -1.58 -0.26
CA ALA A 855 26.23 -1.72 -1.44
C ALA A 855 25.48 -1.35 -2.73
N LEU A 856 24.20 -1.74 -2.86
CA LEU A 856 23.33 -1.34 -3.97
C LEU A 856 23.15 0.18 -4.01
N LYS A 857 22.90 0.80 -2.84
CA LYS A 857 22.81 2.26 -2.72
C LYS A 857 24.10 2.94 -3.15
N ALA A 858 25.24 2.45 -2.66
CA ALA A 858 26.55 2.97 -3.05
C ALA A 858 26.82 2.80 -4.56
N PHE A 859 26.45 1.65 -5.15
CA PHE A 859 26.57 1.40 -6.58
C PHE A 859 25.70 2.35 -7.42
N LEU A 860 24.48 2.64 -6.96
CA LEU A 860 23.59 3.57 -7.63
C LEU A 860 24.05 5.01 -7.48
N LEU A 861 24.58 5.43 -6.34
CA LEU A 861 25.05 6.81 -6.11
C LEU A 861 26.40 7.08 -6.76
N HIS A 862 27.31 6.12 -6.71
CA HIS A 862 28.70 6.27 -7.10
C HIS A 862 28.99 5.42 -8.33
N GLN A 863 28.94 6.04 -9.52
CA GLN A 863 29.51 5.46 -10.75
C GLN A 863 30.68 6.26 -11.33
N PRO A 864 31.68 6.74 -10.54
CA PRO A 864 32.81 7.47 -11.10
C PRO A 864 33.91 6.57 -11.71
N TRP A 865 33.75 5.24 -11.77
CA TRP A 865 34.81 4.31 -12.20
C TRP A 865 34.68 3.77 -13.63
N ASN A 866 33.90 4.43 -14.48
CA ASN A 866 34.02 4.31 -15.93
C ASN A 866 33.50 5.62 -16.56
N GLU A 867 34.14 6.08 -17.63
CA GLU A 867 33.58 7.12 -18.51
C GLU A 867 32.23 6.70 -19.15
N LYS A 868 31.77 5.47 -18.85
CA LYS A 868 30.50 4.85 -19.25
C LYS A 868 29.74 4.34 -18.03
N TYR A 869 28.57 4.91 -17.77
CA TYR A 869 27.63 4.40 -16.77
C TYR A 869 27.13 3.00 -17.17
N SER A 870 27.05 2.07 -16.21
CA SER A 870 26.54 0.72 -16.45
C SER A 870 25.74 0.23 -15.25
N LEU A 871 24.68 -0.54 -15.49
CA LEU A 871 23.81 -1.10 -14.45
C LEU A 871 24.08 -2.62 -14.24
N ASP A 872 25.29 -3.06 -14.58
CA ASP A 872 25.69 -4.47 -14.50
C ASP A 872 26.71 -4.67 -13.38
N ILE A 873 26.24 -5.08 -12.19
CA ILE A 873 27.09 -5.33 -11.03
C ILE A 873 28.01 -6.55 -11.25
N ILE A 874 27.57 -7.52 -12.06
CA ILE A 874 28.31 -8.75 -12.35
C ILE A 874 29.69 -8.47 -12.96
N ASN A 875 29.81 -7.40 -13.75
CA ASN A 875 31.08 -7.02 -14.38
C ASN A 875 32.02 -6.23 -13.45
N THR A 876 31.59 -5.96 -12.22
CA THR A 876 32.35 -5.19 -11.23
C THR A 876 33.13 -6.12 -10.31
N ASP A 877 34.37 -5.74 -9.96
CA ASP A 877 35.21 -6.44 -8.97
C ASP A 877 34.66 -6.24 -7.55
N TYR A 878 33.60 -6.99 -7.23
CA TYR A 878 32.94 -7.00 -5.92
C TYR A 878 33.22 -8.35 -5.22
N PRO A 879 33.83 -8.36 -4.02
CA PRO A 879 34.36 -9.58 -3.39
C PRO A 879 33.31 -10.45 -2.66
N GLU A 880 32.02 -10.19 -2.79
CA GLU A 880 30.98 -11.01 -2.15
C GLU A 880 30.53 -12.21 -3.00
N ASN A 881 29.79 -13.12 -2.34
CA ASN A 881 29.23 -14.34 -2.94
C ASN A 881 28.45 -14.04 -4.23
N GLU A 882 28.60 -14.89 -5.24
CA GLU A 882 27.89 -14.80 -6.53
C GLU A 882 26.35 -14.74 -6.36
N ASN A 883 25.80 -15.41 -5.33
CA ASN A 883 24.37 -15.35 -5.01
C ASN A 883 23.91 -13.93 -4.60
N ILE A 884 24.75 -13.16 -3.92
CA ILE A 884 24.41 -11.78 -3.54
C ILE A 884 24.50 -10.88 -4.77
N LYS A 885 25.50 -11.08 -5.63
CA LYS A 885 25.60 -10.36 -6.91
C LYS A 885 24.39 -10.61 -7.81
N SER A 886 23.91 -11.85 -7.91
CA SER A 886 22.71 -12.17 -8.70
C SER A 886 21.47 -11.47 -8.14
N LEU A 887 21.29 -11.49 -6.81
CA LEU A 887 20.17 -10.81 -6.14
C LEU A 887 20.20 -9.28 -6.34
N LEU A 888 21.40 -8.68 -6.28
CA LEU A 888 21.60 -7.27 -6.60
C LEU A 888 21.23 -6.95 -8.05
N GLN A 889 21.65 -7.80 -8.99
CA GLN A 889 21.31 -7.65 -10.40
C GLN A 889 19.81 -7.82 -10.65
N GLU A 890 19.14 -8.74 -9.95
CA GLU A 890 17.68 -8.90 -10.03
C GLU A 890 16.93 -7.63 -9.60
N GLN A 891 17.37 -6.97 -8.53
CA GLN A 891 16.82 -5.67 -8.12
C GLN A 891 17.07 -4.59 -9.18
N LEU A 892 18.26 -4.52 -9.78
CA LEU A 892 18.49 -3.57 -10.88
C LEU A 892 17.61 -3.88 -12.10
N ASN A 893 17.35 -5.15 -12.36
CA ASN A 893 16.48 -5.59 -13.46
C ASN A 893 15.00 -5.26 -13.21
N SER A 894 14.54 -5.19 -11.96
CA SER A 894 13.15 -4.83 -11.61
C SER A 894 12.83 -3.34 -11.77
N LEU A 895 13.84 -2.46 -11.91
CA LEU A 895 13.61 -1.04 -12.20
C LEU A 895 12.93 -0.84 -13.56
N SER A 896 12.06 0.18 -13.63
CA SER A 896 11.41 0.54 -14.89
C SER A 896 12.42 0.98 -15.95
N ASN A 897 12.08 0.75 -17.23
CA ASN A 897 12.96 1.12 -18.34
C ASN A 897 13.21 2.63 -18.41
N ASP A 898 12.28 3.45 -17.94
CA ASP A 898 12.45 4.91 -17.91
C ASP A 898 13.46 5.32 -16.84
N ILE A 899 13.42 4.72 -15.65
CA ILE A 899 14.41 4.97 -14.59
C ILE A 899 15.81 4.52 -15.03
N LYS A 900 15.90 3.36 -15.69
CA LYS A 900 17.17 2.84 -16.22
C LYS A 900 17.80 3.79 -17.24
N LYS A 901 17.00 4.36 -18.16
CA LYS A 901 17.48 5.35 -19.14
C LYS A 901 18.08 6.58 -18.46
N LEU A 902 17.44 7.06 -17.39
CA LEU A 902 17.92 8.23 -16.64
C LEU A 902 19.22 7.95 -15.89
N LEU A 903 19.33 6.79 -15.25
CA LEU A 903 20.55 6.41 -14.51
C LEU A 903 21.77 6.20 -15.42
N LEU A 904 21.54 5.91 -16.70
CA LEU A 904 22.57 5.74 -17.73
C LEU A 904 22.87 7.02 -18.51
N ASP A 905 22.09 8.09 -18.31
CA ASP A 905 22.27 9.36 -19.01
C ASP A 905 23.52 10.09 -18.51
N PRO A 906 24.51 10.39 -19.38
CA PRO A 906 25.75 11.03 -18.97
C PRO A 906 25.57 12.49 -18.49
N ASP A 907 24.49 13.16 -18.93
CA ASP A 907 24.19 14.54 -18.54
C ASP A 907 23.45 14.59 -17.18
N PHE A 908 23.18 13.44 -16.55
CA PHE A 908 22.48 13.37 -15.27
C PHE A 908 23.38 13.84 -14.12
N THR A 909 22.99 14.95 -13.47
CA THR A 909 23.83 15.58 -12.45
C THR A 909 23.91 14.75 -11.17
N LEU A 910 24.96 14.97 -10.38
CA LEU A 910 25.15 14.28 -9.10
C LEU A 910 23.96 14.49 -8.14
N LEU A 911 23.42 15.72 -8.09
CA LEU A 911 22.29 16.07 -7.22
C LEU A 911 21.01 15.37 -7.67
N GLN A 912 20.72 15.37 -8.97
CA GLN A 912 19.57 14.64 -9.53
C GLN A 912 19.67 13.14 -9.25
N ARG A 913 20.88 12.58 -9.32
CA ARG A 913 21.15 11.18 -8.99
C ARG A 913 20.90 10.87 -7.52
N CYS A 914 21.40 11.71 -6.61
CA CYS A 914 21.16 11.55 -5.17
C CYS A 914 19.66 11.64 -4.84
N LEU A 915 18.94 12.58 -5.44
CA LEU A 915 17.51 12.75 -5.22
C LEU A 915 16.68 11.58 -5.77
N LEU A 916 17.04 11.07 -6.96
CA LEU A 916 16.38 9.89 -7.54
C LEU A 916 16.62 8.65 -6.68
N VAL A 917 17.85 8.40 -6.23
CA VAL A 917 18.15 7.24 -5.38
C VAL A 917 17.44 7.34 -4.03
N ALA A 918 17.42 8.53 -3.41
CA ALA A 918 16.65 8.76 -2.18
C ALA A 918 15.16 8.45 -2.37
N ARG A 919 14.58 8.82 -3.51
CA ARG A 919 13.19 8.48 -3.88
C ARG A 919 12.99 6.99 -4.09
N LEU A 920 13.91 6.29 -4.76
CA LEU A 920 13.81 4.84 -5.00
C LEU A 920 13.92 4.02 -3.71
N TYR A 921 14.68 4.49 -2.72
CA TYR A 921 14.78 3.87 -1.40
C TYR A 921 13.66 4.32 -0.45
N GLY A 922 12.94 5.40 -0.76
CA GLY A 922 11.95 5.96 0.16
C GLY A 922 12.57 6.63 1.38
N ASP A 923 13.78 7.16 1.27
CA ASP A 923 14.49 7.77 2.39
C ASP A 923 13.98 9.21 2.61
N GLU A 924 13.00 9.40 3.50
CA GLU A 924 12.40 10.71 3.78
C GLU A 924 13.48 11.75 4.13
N SER A 925 14.44 11.40 5.00
CA SER A 925 15.50 12.33 5.43
C SER A 925 16.44 12.78 4.30
N GLU A 926 16.71 11.90 3.33
CA GLU A 926 17.57 12.20 2.19
C GLU A 926 16.82 12.97 1.12
N LEU A 927 15.56 12.61 0.87
CA LEU A 927 14.71 13.32 -0.07
C LEU A 927 14.63 14.81 0.29
N HIS A 928 14.35 15.12 1.55
CA HIS A 928 14.25 16.51 2.03
C HIS A 928 15.61 17.23 1.96
N PHE A 929 16.69 16.56 2.39
CA PHE A 929 18.04 17.11 2.34
C PHE A 929 18.45 17.46 0.90
N TRP A 930 18.32 16.52 -0.04
CA TRP A 930 18.75 16.71 -1.43
C TRP A 930 17.86 17.67 -2.20
N THR A 931 16.56 17.74 -1.90
CA THR A 931 15.65 18.72 -2.51
C THR A 931 16.08 20.15 -2.16
N ILE A 932 16.35 20.41 -0.87
CA ILE A 932 16.78 21.73 -0.39
C ILE A 932 18.21 22.05 -0.85
N ALA A 933 19.14 21.08 -0.74
CA ALA A 933 20.51 21.25 -1.18
C ALA A 933 20.59 21.57 -2.69
N ALA A 934 19.79 20.89 -3.52
CA ALA A 934 19.75 21.16 -4.94
C ALA A 934 19.28 22.59 -5.22
N HIS A 935 18.18 23.01 -4.61
CA HIS A 935 17.64 24.36 -4.75
C HIS A 935 18.68 25.46 -4.44
N TYR A 936 19.30 25.39 -3.25
CA TYR A 936 20.23 26.44 -2.81
C TYR A 936 21.59 26.41 -3.52
N LEU A 937 22.13 25.23 -3.86
CA LEU A 937 23.37 25.15 -4.64
C LEU A 937 23.18 25.71 -6.06
N HIS A 938 21.99 25.51 -6.64
CA HIS A 938 21.65 26.08 -7.93
C HIS A 938 21.51 27.59 -7.88
N SER A 939 20.80 28.13 -6.88
CA SER A 939 20.66 29.58 -6.68
C SER A 939 22.03 30.29 -6.63
N LEU A 940 22.99 29.73 -5.90
CA LEU A 940 24.35 30.30 -5.80
C LEU A 940 25.16 30.28 -7.10
N SER A 941 24.97 29.24 -7.92
CA SER A 941 25.70 29.13 -9.18
C SER A 941 25.33 30.23 -10.18
N GLN A 942 24.12 30.79 -10.07
CA GLN A 942 23.62 31.84 -10.95
C GLN A 942 23.97 33.26 -10.46
N GLU A 943 24.23 33.44 -9.17
CA GLU A 943 24.64 34.75 -8.61
C GLU A 943 26.07 35.15 -9.01
N LYS A 944 26.90 34.23 -9.54
CA LYS A 944 28.22 34.59 -10.08
C LYS A 944 28.05 35.24 -11.45
N PRO A 945 28.45 36.52 -11.65
CA PRO A 945 28.33 37.15 -12.94
C PRO A 945 29.28 36.47 -13.95
N ALA A 946 28.71 35.85 -14.97
CA ALA A 946 29.44 35.59 -16.20
C ALA A 946 29.95 36.93 -16.75
N LYS A 947 31.17 36.93 -17.30
CA LYS A 947 31.90 38.11 -17.80
C LYS A 947 30.98 39.06 -18.60
N PRO A 948 31.16 40.39 -18.47
CA PRO A 948 30.33 41.36 -19.15
C PRO A 948 30.68 41.39 -20.63
N THR A 949 29.92 40.66 -21.45
CA THR A 949 29.81 40.89 -22.88
C THR A 949 28.34 40.97 -23.23
N ASP A 950 27.86 42.20 -23.35
CA ASP A 950 26.66 42.68 -24.05
C ASP A 950 25.50 41.71 -24.26
N THR A 951 24.70 41.48 -23.21
CA THR A 951 23.23 41.30 -23.29
C THR A 951 22.61 41.57 -21.91
N ALA A 952 22.57 42.84 -21.50
CA ALA A 952 22.05 43.28 -20.20
C ALA A 952 20.50 43.30 -20.08
N VAL A 953 19.77 42.47 -20.85
CA VAL A 953 18.29 42.44 -20.85
C VAL A 953 17.73 41.02 -20.62
N LEU A 954 18.56 40.02 -20.31
CA LEU A 954 18.11 38.63 -20.11
C LEU A 954 18.52 38.04 -18.74
N GLN A 955 18.78 38.88 -17.74
CA GLN A 955 19.44 38.49 -16.48
C GLN A 955 18.52 38.49 -15.25
N GLU A 956 17.20 38.43 -15.45
CA GLU A 956 16.19 38.05 -14.45
C GLU A 956 15.57 36.69 -14.83
N GLN A 957 16.40 35.67 -15.07
CA GLN A 957 15.89 34.33 -15.32
C GLN A 957 15.36 33.71 -14.02
N LEU A 958 14.04 33.79 -13.87
CA LEU A 958 13.15 33.15 -12.89
C LEU A 958 13.72 31.87 -12.25
N VAL A 959 14.24 31.99 -11.04
CA VAL A 959 14.37 30.86 -10.11
C VAL A 959 12.98 30.62 -9.51
N ASN A 960 12.39 29.45 -9.75
CA ASN A 960 11.17 29.06 -9.05
C ASN A 960 11.50 28.96 -7.55
N PRO A 961 10.78 29.66 -6.66
CA PRO A 961 11.08 29.63 -5.23
C PRO A 961 10.87 28.23 -4.64
N LEU A 962 11.52 27.93 -3.52
CA LEU A 962 11.29 26.68 -2.80
C LEU A 962 9.82 26.59 -2.38
N ASP A 963 9.25 25.40 -2.47
CA ASP A 963 7.85 25.18 -2.15
C ASP A 963 7.50 25.44 -0.68
N ILE A 964 6.31 25.99 -0.45
CA ILE A 964 5.80 26.43 0.86
C ILE A 964 5.73 25.27 1.88
N CYS A 965 5.70 24.02 1.44
CA CYS A 965 5.73 22.86 2.32
C CYS A 965 7.00 22.79 3.20
N TYR A 966 8.06 23.53 2.86
CA TYR A 966 9.27 23.67 3.66
C TYR A 966 9.26 24.90 4.61
N ASP A 967 8.18 25.68 4.65
CA ASP A 967 7.89 26.78 5.60
C ASP A 967 9.07 27.77 5.76
N ILE A 968 9.68 27.84 6.95
CA ILE A 968 10.79 28.75 7.31
C ILE A 968 12.02 28.56 6.41
N LEU A 969 12.15 27.40 5.75
CA LEU A 969 13.28 27.08 4.90
C LEU A 969 13.22 27.78 3.53
N CYS A 970 12.12 28.42 3.18
CA CYS A 970 11.99 29.19 1.93
C CYS A 970 12.78 30.52 1.98
N GLU A 971 12.94 31.16 0.82
CA GLU A 971 13.53 32.50 0.73
C GLU A 971 12.68 33.55 1.46
N ASN A 972 13.34 34.56 2.04
CA ASN A 972 12.68 35.58 2.88
C ASN A 972 11.56 36.32 2.13
N HIS A 973 11.81 36.73 0.88
CA HIS A 973 10.85 37.48 0.09
C HIS A 973 9.60 36.65 -0.27
N TYR A 974 9.80 35.41 -0.72
CA TYR A 974 8.70 34.51 -1.06
C TYR A 974 7.87 34.15 0.18
N PHE A 975 8.55 33.86 1.31
CA PHE A 975 7.89 33.60 2.58
C PHE A 975 7.06 34.80 3.06
N GLN A 976 7.62 36.02 3.01
CA GLN A 976 6.91 37.24 3.40
C GLN A 976 5.66 37.46 2.52
N LYS A 977 5.78 37.29 1.20
CA LYS A 977 4.64 37.40 0.27
C LYS A 977 3.55 36.39 0.61
N PHE A 978 3.89 35.13 0.87
CA PHE A 978 2.93 34.11 1.26
C PHE A 978 2.24 34.43 2.60
N GLN A 979 2.99 34.93 3.60
CA GLN A 979 2.41 35.37 4.87
C GLN A 979 1.45 36.56 4.68
N LEU A 980 1.78 37.51 3.80
CA LEU A 980 0.87 38.61 3.40
C LEU A 980 -0.40 38.09 2.73
N GLU A 981 -0.29 37.15 1.78
CA GLU A 981 -1.46 36.52 1.15
C GLU A 981 -2.36 35.83 2.17
N ARG A 982 -1.77 35.18 3.17
CA ARG A 982 -2.50 34.56 4.27
C ARG A 982 -3.25 35.60 5.11
N VAL A 983 -2.59 36.70 5.48
CA VAL A 983 -3.23 37.78 6.26
C VAL A 983 -4.33 38.46 5.46
N ASN A 984 -4.14 38.71 4.17
CA ASN A 984 -5.19 39.27 3.31
C ASN A 984 -6.43 38.38 3.30
N LEU A 985 -6.24 37.06 3.23
CA LEU A 985 -7.34 36.12 3.32
C LEU A 985 -8.05 36.16 4.69
N GLN A 986 -7.29 36.32 5.78
CA GLN A 986 -7.84 36.46 7.13
C GLN A 986 -8.61 37.78 7.27
N GLU A 987 -8.11 38.84 6.65
CA GLU A 987 -8.68 40.18 6.66
C GLU A 987 -10.09 40.23 6.04
N VAL A 988 -10.28 39.54 4.91
CA VAL A 988 -11.60 39.42 4.24
C VAL A 988 -12.60 38.66 5.13
N LYS A 989 -12.13 37.79 6.02
CA LYS A 989 -12.97 36.88 6.81
C LYS A 989 -13.23 37.35 8.24
N ARG A 990 -12.75 38.53 8.63
CA ARG A 990 -12.93 39.11 9.97
C ARG A 990 -14.42 39.16 10.35
N SER A 991 -14.73 38.74 11.57
CA SER A 991 -16.10 38.76 12.13
C SER A 991 -16.16 39.33 13.54
N THR A 992 -15.13 39.11 14.35
CA THR A 992 -15.01 39.63 15.71
C THR A 992 -13.92 40.69 15.79
N TYR A 993 -14.00 41.54 16.81
CA TYR A 993 -12.93 42.50 17.11
C TYR A 993 -11.56 41.81 17.34
N ASP A 994 -11.55 40.64 17.98
CA ASP A 994 -10.32 39.85 18.17
C ASP A 994 -9.67 39.44 16.83
N HIS A 995 -10.46 39.19 15.79
CA HIS A 995 -9.92 38.91 14.45
C HIS A 995 -9.30 40.16 13.85
N THR A 996 -9.96 41.32 13.97
CA THR A 996 -9.42 42.60 13.53
C THR A 996 -8.12 42.93 14.26
N ARG A 997 -8.07 42.72 15.58
CA ARG A 997 -6.85 42.89 16.39
C ARG A 997 -5.73 41.96 15.91
N LYS A 998 -5.99 40.66 15.74
CA LYS A 998 -4.97 39.70 15.27
C LYS A 998 -4.44 40.03 13.87
N CYS A 999 -5.33 40.38 12.94
CA CYS A 999 -4.94 40.79 11.58
C CYS A 999 -4.07 42.05 11.63
N ALA A 1000 -4.50 43.08 12.38
CA ALA A 1000 -3.71 44.30 12.57
C ALA A 1000 -2.35 44.00 13.21
N ASP A 1001 -2.29 43.16 14.24
CA ASP A 1001 -1.05 42.75 14.88
C ASP A 1001 -0.10 42.03 13.89
N GLN A 1002 -0.62 41.13 13.04
CA GLN A 1002 0.17 40.44 12.01
C GLN A 1002 0.65 41.39 10.90
N LEU A 1003 -0.19 42.31 10.42
CA LEU A 1003 0.20 43.32 9.44
C LEU A 1003 1.31 44.22 9.96
N LEU A 1004 1.26 44.60 11.24
CA LEU A 1004 2.33 45.36 11.90
C LEU A 1004 3.65 44.58 11.95
N LEU A 1005 3.61 43.28 12.22
CA LEU A 1005 4.80 42.43 12.16
C LEU A 1005 5.33 42.23 10.74
N LEU A 1006 4.44 42.17 9.74
CA LEU A 1006 4.77 42.06 8.30
C LEU A 1006 5.26 43.37 7.69
N GLY A 1007 5.09 44.50 8.39
CA GLY A 1007 5.55 45.82 7.96
C GLY A 1007 4.54 46.66 7.19
N GLN A 1008 3.29 46.21 7.06
CA GLN A 1008 2.22 46.96 6.40
C GLN A 1008 1.50 47.87 7.40
N THR A 1009 2.18 48.95 7.81
CA THR A 1009 1.67 49.89 8.82
C THR A 1009 0.41 50.61 8.36
N ASP A 1010 0.33 51.00 7.08
CA ASP A 1010 -0.79 51.79 6.56
C ASP A 1010 -2.10 51.00 6.58
N ARG A 1011 -2.08 49.73 6.14
CA ARG A 1011 -3.26 48.86 6.19
C ARG A 1011 -3.63 48.52 7.64
N ALA A 1012 -2.65 48.26 8.50
CA ALA A 1012 -2.90 48.02 9.92
C ALA A 1012 -3.58 49.23 10.60
N VAL A 1013 -3.17 50.46 10.29
CA VAL A 1013 -3.80 51.69 10.81
C VAL A 1013 -5.24 51.80 10.32
N GLN A 1014 -5.51 51.52 9.04
CA GLN A 1014 -6.89 51.49 8.52
C GLN A 1014 -7.76 50.50 9.30
N LEU A 1015 -7.27 49.28 9.53
CA LEU A 1015 -8.00 48.26 10.31
C LEU A 1015 -8.26 48.68 11.77
N LEU A 1016 -7.31 49.36 12.41
CA LEU A 1016 -7.49 49.86 13.78
C LEU A 1016 -8.56 50.98 13.84
N LEU A 1017 -8.62 51.84 12.81
CA LEU A 1017 -9.62 52.92 12.70
C LEU A 1017 -11.01 52.43 12.29
N GLU A 1018 -11.12 51.24 11.68
CA GLU A 1018 -12.42 50.58 11.39
C GLU A 1018 -13.16 50.11 12.66
N THR A 1019 -12.50 50.15 13.82
CA THR A 1019 -13.13 49.76 15.10
C THR A 1019 -14.30 50.69 15.42
N SER A 1020 -15.46 50.13 15.76
CA SER A 1020 -16.64 50.94 16.11
C SER A 1020 -16.45 51.72 17.42
N SER A 1021 -17.02 52.93 17.50
CA SER A 1021 -16.96 53.79 18.70
C SER A 1021 -17.59 53.16 19.95
N ASP A 1022 -18.51 52.20 19.76
CA ASP A 1022 -19.20 51.50 20.83
C ASP A 1022 -18.34 50.42 21.51
N ASN A 1023 -17.20 50.06 20.90
CA ASN A 1023 -16.29 49.06 21.43
C ASN A 1023 -15.38 49.66 22.50
N ALA A 1024 -15.24 48.98 23.65
CA ALA A 1024 -14.38 49.40 24.76
C ALA A 1024 -12.91 49.63 24.36
N HIS A 1025 -12.45 48.98 23.28
CA HIS A 1025 -11.08 49.09 22.79
C HIS A 1025 -10.86 50.23 21.77
N TYR A 1026 -11.91 50.91 21.32
CA TYR A 1026 -11.84 51.99 20.33
C TYR A 1026 -10.81 53.07 20.68
N TYR A 1027 -10.81 53.52 21.94
CA TYR A 1027 -9.87 54.52 22.42
C TYR A 1027 -8.42 54.02 22.38
N CYS A 1028 -8.19 52.75 22.77
CA CYS A 1028 -6.87 52.15 22.75
C CYS A 1028 -6.34 51.96 21.32
N ASP A 1029 -7.19 51.56 20.38
CA ASP A 1029 -6.81 51.35 18.99
C ASP A 1029 -6.59 52.67 18.25
N SER A 1030 -7.38 53.69 18.56
CA SER A 1030 -7.15 55.05 18.08
C SER A 1030 -5.79 55.57 18.55
N LEU A 1031 -5.44 55.36 19.83
CA LEU A 1031 -4.12 55.72 20.36
C LEU A 1031 -3.00 54.89 19.73
N LYS A 1032 -3.21 53.58 19.50
CA LYS A 1032 -2.24 52.73 18.79
C LYS A 1032 -2.05 53.19 17.35
N ALA A 1033 -3.11 53.55 16.63
CA ALA A 1033 -3.04 54.09 15.28
C ALA A 1033 -2.24 55.41 15.25
N CYS A 1034 -2.49 56.32 16.20
CA CYS A 1034 -1.69 57.54 16.40
C CYS A 1034 -0.22 57.22 16.71
N LEU A 1035 0.05 56.21 17.54
CA LEU A 1035 1.42 55.79 17.84
C LEU A 1035 2.11 55.26 16.58
N VAL A 1036 1.51 54.31 15.87
CA VAL A 1036 2.08 53.70 14.66
C VAL A 1036 2.40 54.75 13.59
N THR A 1037 1.53 55.74 13.41
CA THR A 1037 1.74 56.84 12.43
C THR A 1037 2.81 57.84 12.85
N THR A 1038 3.02 58.07 14.16
CA THR A 1038 3.96 59.10 14.67
C THR A 1038 5.39 58.59 14.89
N VAL A 1039 5.56 57.28 15.08
CA VAL A 1039 6.83 56.62 15.45
C VAL A 1039 7.95 56.81 14.44
N THR A 1040 7.62 57.05 13.17
CA THR A 1040 8.59 57.22 12.08
C THR A 1040 9.36 58.55 12.12
N SER A 1041 9.03 59.47 13.04
CA SER A 1041 9.44 60.88 12.93
C SER A 1041 10.44 61.42 13.99
N SER A 1042 10.66 60.78 15.16
CA SER A 1042 11.57 61.35 16.19
C SER A 1042 12.37 60.36 17.05
N GLY A 1043 13.68 60.57 17.18
CA GLY A 1043 14.61 59.71 17.96
C GLY A 1043 14.31 59.59 19.48
N PRO A 1044 13.90 60.65 20.20
CA PRO A 1044 13.51 60.54 21.61
C PRO A 1044 12.29 59.63 21.84
N SER A 1045 11.32 59.65 20.91
CA SER A 1045 10.13 58.79 21.00
C SER A 1045 10.48 57.31 20.88
N GLN A 1046 11.41 56.95 19.98
CA GLN A 1046 11.90 55.57 19.83
C GLN A 1046 12.57 55.04 21.11
N SER A 1047 13.30 55.91 21.83
CA SER A 1047 13.96 55.55 23.09
C SER A 1047 12.93 55.25 24.19
N THR A 1048 11.90 56.07 24.31
CA THR A 1048 10.81 55.85 25.26
C THR A 1048 10.02 54.59 24.92
N ILE A 1049 9.72 54.34 23.66
CA ILE A 1049 9.00 53.14 23.22
C ILE A 1049 9.81 51.88 23.47
N LYS A 1050 11.13 51.91 23.23
CA LYS A 1050 12.02 50.81 23.59
C LYS A 1050 11.94 50.51 25.09
N LEU A 1051 11.98 51.53 25.95
CA LEU A 1051 11.88 51.36 27.40
C LEU A 1051 10.53 50.74 27.81
N VAL A 1052 9.42 51.24 27.25
CA VAL A 1052 8.08 50.68 27.48
C VAL A 1052 8.01 49.22 27.02
N ALA A 1053 8.52 48.92 25.83
CA ALA A 1053 8.53 47.56 25.28
C ALA A 1053 9.33 46.60 26.17
N THR A 1054 10.52 46.99 26.63
CA THR A 1054 11.33 46.16 27.54
C THR A 1054 10.64 45.92 28.88
N ASN A 1055 9.94 46.92 29.43
CA ASN A 1055 9.16 46.76 30.65
C ASN A 1055 7.96 45.81 30.44
N MET A 1056 7.27 45.90 29.30
CA MET A 1056 6.19 44.96 28.96
C MET A 1056 6.69 43.51 28.82
N ILE A 1057 7.84 43.31 28.19
CA ILE A 1057 8.47 41.98 28.06
C ILE A 1057 8.83 41.43 29.44
N ALA A 1058 9.45 42.26 30.30
CA ALA A 1058 9.81 41.87 31.67
C ALA A 1058 8.59 41.46 32.51
N ASN A 1059 7.43 42.11 32.29
CA ASN A 1059 6.17 41.79 32.96
C ASN A 1059 5.37 40.65 32.30
N GLY A 1060 5.96 39.89 31.38
CA GLY A 1060 5.35 38.72 30.74
C GLY A 1060 4.43 39.02 29.55
N LYS A 1061 4.27 40.29 29.15
CA LYS A 1061 3.52 40.68 27.94
C LYS A 1061 4.42 40.71 26.71
N LEU A 1062 4.96 39.54 26.36
CA LEU A 1062 6.00 39.42 25.36
C LEU A 1062 5.53 39.83 23.94
N ALA A 1063 4.31 39.45 23.54
CA ALA A 1063 3.78 39.76 22.21
C ALA A 1063 3.64 41.27 21.94
N GLU A 1064 3.09 42.01 22.90
CA GLU A 1064 2.90 43.47 22.78
C GLU A 1064 4.24 44.21 22.79
N GLY A 1065 5.18 43.76 23.63
CA GLY A 1065 6.54 44.32 23.63
C GLY A 1065 7.32 44.05 22.35
N VAL A 1066 7.22 42.85 21.77
CA VAL A 1066 7.84 42.50 20.47
C VAL A 1066 7.26 43.37 19.35
N GLN A 1067 5.94 43.58 19.34
CA GLN A 1067 5.28 44.44 18.36
C GLN A 1067 5.81 45.88 18.42
N LEU A 1068 5.92 46.46 19.62
CA LEU A 1068 6.48 47.80 19.82
C LEU A 1068 7.95 47.90 19.37
N LEU A 1069 8.76 46.86 19.61
CA LEU A 1069 10.13 46.81 19.11
C LEU A 1069 10.21 46.72 17.58
N CYS A 1070 9.26 46.03 16.94
CA CYS A 1070 9.19 45.95 15.48
C CYS A 1070 8.80 47.29 14.85
N LEU A 1071 7.95 48.08 15.52
CA LEU A 1071 7.56 49.43 15.05
C LEU A 1071 8.71 50.44 15.02
N ILE A 1072 9.68 50.31 15.93
CA ILE A 1072 10.87 51.18 15.99
C ILE A 1072 12.06 50.62 15.18
N ASP A 1073 11.81 49.65 14.28
CA ASP A 1073 12.82 48.93 13.50
C ASP A 1073 13.94 48.30 14.36
N LYS A 1074 13.60 47.85 15.59
CA LYS A 1074 14.45 47.03 16.47
C LYS A 1074 13.98 45.58 16.52
N ALA A 1075 13.58 45.04 15.37
CA ALA A 1075 13.13 43.66 15.24
C ALA A 1075 14.21 42.62 15.60
N ALA A 1076 15.50 42.94 15.41
CA ALA A 1076 16.60 42.07 15.82
C ALA A 1076 16.69 41.90 17.36
N ASP A 1077 16.47 42.99 18.12
CA ASP A 1077 16.37 42.93 19.58
C ASP A 1077 15.12 42.14 20.00
N ALA A 1078 14.01 42.32 19.29
CA ALA A 1078 12.78 41.56 19.55
C ALA A 1078 12.98 40.04 19.37
N CYS A 1079 13.71 39.62 18.33
CA CYS A 1079 14.07 38.22 18.11
C CYS A 1079 14.95 37.67 19.25
N ARG A 1080 15.91 38.46 19.77
CA ARG A 1080 16.73 38.06 20.93
C ARG A 1080 15.86 37.82 22.16
N TYR A 1081 14.92 38.72 22.46
CA TYR A 1081 13.99 38.52 23.57
C TYR A 1081 13.16 37.25 23.37
N LEU A 1082 12.57 37.02 22.19
CA LEU A 1082 11.84 35.78 21.90
C LEU A 1082 12.69 34.52 22.16
N GLN A 1083 13.97 34.52 21.74
CA GLN A 1083 14.90 33.41 21.99
C GLN A 1083 15.17 33.21 23.49
N THR A 1084 15.35 34.29 24.27
CA THR A 1084 15.59 34.18 25.73
C THR A 1084 14.41 33.60 26.50
N TYR A 1085 13.18 33.80 26.01
CA TYR A 1085 11.96 33.25 26.61
C TYR A 1085 11.56 31.87 26.02
N GLY A 1086 12.38 31.28 25.15
CA GLY A 1086 12.16 29.94 24.59
C GLY A 1086 11.24 29.87 23.37
N GLU A 1087 10.80 31.01 22.83
CA GLU A 1087 9.89 31.10 21.67
C GLU A 1087 10.66 31.08 20.33
N TRP A 1088 11.43 30.01 20.11
CA TRP A 1088 12.36 29.90 18.98
C TRP A 1088 11.69 29.88 17.61
N ASN A 1089 10.59 29.13 17.46
CA ASN A 1089 9.83 29.06 16.20
C ASN A 1089 9.27 30.44 15.81
N ARG A 1090 8.81 31.22 16.79
CA ARG A 1090 8.29 32.57 16.59
C ARG A 1090 9.39 33.58 16.27
N ALA A 1091 10.56 33.44 16.90
CA ALA A 1091 11.74 34.24 16.56
C ALA A 1091 12.20 34.00 15.12
N ALA A 1092 12.25 32.73 14.68
CA ALA A 1092 12.61 32.35 13.31
C ALA A 1092 11.61 32.90 12.27
N TRP A 1093 10.31 32.80 12.56
CA TRP A 1093 9.26 33.39 11.71
C TRP A 1093 9.42 34.91 11.57
N LEU A 1094 9.60 35.63 12.69
CA LEU A 1094 9.75 37.09 12.69
C LEU A 1094 11.01 37.52 11.94
N ALA A 1095 12.12 36.79 12.13
CA ALA A 1095 13.36 37.03 11.44
C ALA A 1095 13.22 36.89 9.92
N LYS A 1096 12.48 35.89 9.44
CA LYS A 1096 12.24 35.68 8.00
C LYS A 1096 11.36 36.75 7.37
N VAL A 1097 10.43 37.30 8.14
CA VAL A 1097 9.44 38.27 7.65
C VAL A 1097 9.96 39.70 7.63
N ARG A 1098 10.72 40.12 8.66
CA ARG A 1098 11.04 41.53 8.89
C ARG A 1098 12.52 41.88 8.77
N LEU A 1099 13.43 40.93 9.02
CA LEU A 1099 14.87 41.20 9.02
C LEU A 1099 15.50 41.04 7.63
N ASN A 1100 16.59 41.78 7.43
CA ASN A 1100 17.46 41.59 6.26
C ASN A 1100 18.09 40.19 6.30
N SER A 1101 18.54 39.69 5.15
CA SER A 1101 19.11 38.33 5.01
C SER A 1101 20.23 38.05 6.02
N GLU A 1102 21.13 39.01 6.26
CA GLU A 1102 22.25 38.86 7.20
C GLU A 1102 21.81 38.76 8.66
N GLU A 1103 20.97 39.69 9.12
CA GLU A 1103 20.44 39.68 10.50
C GLU A 1103 19.56 38.45 10.74
N CYS A 1104 18.79 38.04 9.73
CA CYS A 1104 18.00 36.82 9.75
C CYS A 1104 18.89 35.57 9.91
N ALA A 1105 20.00 35.52 9.16
CA ALA A 1105 20.96 34.43 9.25
C ALA A 1105 21.56 34.30 10.66
N ASP A 1106 21.84 35.41 11.34
CA ASP A 1106 22.37 35.38 12.71
C ASP A 1106 21.35 34.88 13.73
N VAL A 1107 20.08 35.24 13.59
CA VAL A 1107 19.00 34.70 14.45
C VAL A 1107 18.84 33.19 14.23
N LEU A 1108 18.86 32.75 12.96
CA LEU A 1108 18.72 31.33 12.60
C LEU A 1108 19.96 30.49 13.00
N LYS A 1109 21.18 31.04 12.96
CA LYS A 1109 22.38 30.37 13.50
C LYS A 1109 22.26 30.09 15.00
N ARG A 1110 21.76 31.04 15.80
CA ARG A 1110 21.48 30.79 17.23
C ARG A 1110 20.40 29.72 17.44
N TRP A 1111 19.41 29.68 16.54
CA TRP A 1111 18.40 28.64 16.57
C TRP A 1111 18.99 27.26 16.26
N VAL A 1112 19.89 27.16 15.28
CA VAL A 1112 20.66 25.94 14.97
C VAL A 1112 21.43 25.44 16.21
N ASP A 1113 22.10 26.33 16.95
CA ASP A 1113 22.81 25.95 18.18
C ASP A 1113 21.84 25.40 19.24
N HIS A 1114 20.64 25.99 19.36
CA HIS A 1114 19.59 25.49 20.25
C HIS A 1114 19.05 24.11 19.81
N LEU A 1115 18.81 23.91 18.51
CA LEU A 1115 18.36 22.63 17.96
C LEU A 1115 19.41 21.52 18.18
N CYS A 1116 20.70 21.86 18.12
CA CYS A 1116 21.81 20.96 18.38
C CYS A 1116 22.06 20.69 19.86
N SER A 1117 21.42 21.44 20.77
CA SER A 1117 21.56 21.23 22.20
C SER A 1117 21.10 19.81 22.61
N PRO A 1118 21.71 19.21 23.65
CA PRO A 1118 21.40 17.84 24.05
C PRO A 1118 19.96 17.64 24.54
N GLN A 1119 19.26 18.72 24.91
CA GLN A 1119 17.87 18.66 25.37
C GLN A 1119 16.87 18.54 24.22
N VAL A 1120 17.16 19.17 23.08
CA VAL A 1120 16.27 19.20 21.90
C VAL A 1120 16.69 18.15 20.87
N ASN A 1121 17.99 18.05 20.60
CA ASN A 1121 18.64 17.05 19.73
C ASN A 1121 17.91 16.82 18.38
N GLN A 1122 17.54 17.92 17.71
CA GLN A 1122 16.94 17.92 16.37
C GLN A 1122 18.00 18.33 15.33
N LYS A 1123 19.05 17.52 15.19
CA LYS A 1123 20.20 17.86 14.34
C LYS A 1123 19.85 17.78 12.85
N SER A 1124 18.95 16.87 12.48
CA SER A 1124 18.40 16.79 11.11
C SER A 1124 17.73 18.10 10.68
N LYS A 1125 16.85 18.68 11.50
CA LYS A 1125 16.22 20.00 11.24
C LYS A 1125 17.27 21.12 11.19
N ALA A 1126 18.27 21.09 12.07
CA ALA A 1126 19.36 22.07 12.09
C ALA A 1126 20.18 22.06 10.79
N ILE A 1127 20.45 20.90 10.20
CA ILE A 1127 21.13 20.77 8.90
C ILE A 1127 20.32 21.44 7.79
N LEU A 1128 19.00 21.23 7.74
CA LEU A 1128 18.14 21.86 6.71
C LEU A 1128 18.13 23.38 6.84
N VAL A 1129 18.12 23.92 8.07
CA VAL A 1129 18.24 25.37 8.31
C VAL A 1129 19.60 25.90 7.87
N LEU A 1130 20.70 25.19 8.13
CA LEU A 1130 22.02 25.62 7.65
C LEU A 1130 22.15 25.60 6.13
N LEU A 1131 21.48 24.67 5.45
CA LEU A 1131 21.40 24.65 3.99
C LEU A 1131 20.68 25.88 3.43
N SER A 1132 19.56 26.29 4.04
CA SER A 1132 18.83 27.48 3.59
C SER A 1132 19.57 28.79 3.86
N LEU A 1133 20.53 28.78 4.79
CA LEU A 1133 21.44 29.91 5.04
C LEU A 1133 22.68 29.92 4.13
N GLY A 1134 22.86 28.92 3.26
CA GLY A 1134 24.07 28.79 2.43
C GLY A 1134 25.36 28.47 3.21
N CYS A 1135 25.26 28.04 4.47
CA CYS A 1135 26.41 27.75 5.33
C CYS A 1135 26.96 26.33 5.09
N PHE A 1136 27.40 26.03 3.86
CA PHE A 1136 27.73 24.65 3.44
C PHE A 1136 28.90 24.02 4.18
N THR A 1137 29.87 24.81 4.65
CA THR A 1137 31.03 24.30 5.42
C THR A 1137 30.57 23.65 6.72
N LYS A 1138 29.74 24.36 7.49
CA LYS A 1138 29.14 23.85 8.72
C LYS A 1138 28.24 22.64 8.47
N VAL A 1139 27.51 22.61 7.34
CA VAL A 1139 26.71 21.43 6.96
C VAL A 1139 27.59 20.21 6.77
N ALA A 1140 28.70 20.34 6.03
CA ALA A 1140 29.64 19.24 5.81
C ALA A 1140 30.29 18.78 7.12
N GLU A 1141 30.69 19.70 8.00
CA GLU A 1141 31.21 19.40 9.35
C GLU A 1141 30.19 18.65 10.20
N MET A 1142 28.92 19.10 10.22
CA MET A 1142 27.86 18.44 10.98
C MET A 1142 27.58 17.04 10.45
N LEU A 1143 27.45 16.87 9.13
CA LEU A 1143 27.26 15.55 8.51
C LEU A 1143 28.42 14.60 8.85
N HIS A 1144 29.65 15.10 8.79
CA HIS A 1144 30.84 14.33 9.15
C HIS A 1144 30.86 13.95 10.64
N SER A 1145 30.54 14.89 11.54
CA SER A 1145 30.47 14.65 12.98
C SER A 1145 29.39 13.64 13.37
N MET A 1146 28.28 13.60 12.62
CA MET A 1146 27.19 12.63 12.76
C MET A 1146 27.49 11.29 12.10
N ARG A 1147 28.67 11.13 11.48
CA ARG A 1147 29.13 9.94 10.75
C ARG A 1147 28.31 9.60 9.51
N TYR A 1148 27.71 10.61 8.87
CA TYR A 1148 26.97 10.46 7.60
C TYR A 1148 27.94 10.59 6.43
N PHE A 1149 28.91 9.67 6.35
CA PHE A 1149 30.10 9.81 5.50
C PHE A 1149 29.78 9.87 4.00
N ASP A 1150 28.81 9.08 3.55
CA ASP A 1150 28.32 9.05 2.16
C ASP A 1150 27.66 10.38 1.76
N ARG A 1151 26.70 10.85 2.56
CA ARG A 1151 26.00 12.11 2.35
C ARG A 1151 26.97 13.28 2.41
N ALA A 1152 27.91 13.29 3.37
CA ALA A 1152 28.94 14.32 3.48
C ALA A 1152 29.85 14.38 2.25
N ALA A 1153 30.37 13.23 1.78
CA ALA A 1153 31.27 13.19 0.63
C ALA A 1153 30.59 13.63 -0.67
N LEU A 1154 29.37 13.16 -0.91
CA LEU A 1154 28.56 13.53 -2.08
C LEU A 1154 28.19 15.01 -2.06
N PHE A 1155 27.83 15.52 -0.89
CA PHE A 1155 27.49 16.92 -0.71
C PHE A 1155 28.71 17.81 -0.96
N VAL A 1156 29.88 17.44 -0.44
CA VAL A 1156 31.14 18.16 -0.70
C VAL A 1156 31.48 18.16 -2.20
N GLU A 1157 31.33 17.02 -2.88
CA GLU A 1157 31.56 16.95 -4.33
C GLU A 1157 30.58 17.81 -5.13
N ALA A 1158 29.31 17.88 -4.72
CA ALA A 1158 28.33 18.80 -5.29
C ALA A 1158 28.74 20.26 -5.03
N CYS A 1159 29.07 20.64 -3.80
CA CYS A 1159 29.52 21.98 -3.46
C CYS A 1159 30.75 22.43 -4.28
N LEU A 1160 31.71 21.53 -4.52
CA LEU A 1160 32.88 21.82 -5.37
C LEU A 1160 32.48 22.05 -6.83
N LYS A 1161 31.56 21.25 -7.38
CA LYS A 1161 31.08 21.41 -8.77
C LYS A 1161 30.34 22.73 -9.00
N TYR A 1162 29.50 23.15 -8.04
CA TYR A 1162 28.78 24.43 -8.11
C TYR A 1162 29.62 25.62 -7.59
N GLY A 1163 30.85 25.37 -7.13
CA GLY A 1163 31.77 26.41 -6.64
C GLY A 1163 31.31 27.10 -5.36
N ALA A 1164 30.60 26.38 -4.49
CA ALA A 1164 30.09 26.86 -3.20
C ALA A 1164 31.14 26.80 -2.07
N PHE A 1165 32.24 26.06 -2.26
CA PHE A 1165 33.39 26.09 -1.35
C PHE A 1165 34.51 26.98 -1.88
N GLU A 1166 34.95 27.92 -1.05
CA GLU A 1166 36.25 28.55 -1.20
C GLU A 1166 37.33 27.58 -0.70
N VAL A 1167 38.29 27.28 -1.57
CA VAL A 1167 39.36 26.32 -1.31
C VAL A 1167 40.43 27.01 -0.46
N ASN A 1168 40.33 26.85 0.85
CA ASN A 1168 41.26 27.35 1.86
C ASN A 1168 41.91 26.15 2.57
N ASP A 1169 43.03 26.34 3.28
CA ASP A 1169 43.74 25.23 3.95
C ASP A 1169 42.86 24.47 4.95
N ASP A 1170 41.98 25.17 5.67
CA ASP A 1170 41.08 24.53 6.64
C ASP A 1170 39.92 23.78 5.97
N THR A 1171 39.36 24.31 4.87
CA THR A 1171 38.35 23.59 4.10
C THR A 1171 38.96 22.37 3.39
N ASN A 1172 40.20 22.46 2.93
CA ASN A 1172 40.94 21.31 2.40
C ASN A 1172 41.16 20.21 3.43
N LYS A 1173 41.51 20.54 4.68
CA LYS A 1173 41.61 19.55 5.77
C LYS A 1173 40.28 18.82 5.98
N LEU A 1174 39.16 19.55 6.01
CA LEU A 1174 37.82 18.96 6.14
C LEU A 1174 37.50 18.05 4.94
N ILE A 1175 37.70 18.53 3.71
CA ILE A 1175 37.46 17.76 2.48
C ILE A 1175 38.28 16.45 2.49
N HIS A 1176 39.56 16.55 2.84
CA HIS A 1176 40.45 15.39 2.93
C HIS A 1176 40.00 14.39 4.00
N ALA A 1177 39.56 14.88 5.17
CA ALA A 1177 39.04 14.02 6.25
C ALA A 1177 37.75 13.30 5.82
N VAL A 1178 36.79 14.04 5.22
CA VAL A 1178 35.52 13.48 4.73
C VAL A 1178 35.76 12.41 3.67
N TYR A 1179 36.63 12.66 2.69
CA TYR A 1179 36.96 11.70 1.65
C TYR A 1179 37.72 10.47 2.17
N ALA A 1180 38.61 10.63 3.16
CA ALA A 1180 39.31 9.50 3.77
C ALA A 1180 38.35 8.57 4.53
N ASP A 1181 37.43 9.14 5.32
CA ASP A 1181 36.44 8.37 6.07
C ASP A 1181 35.42 7.69 5.14
N TYR A 1182 35.03 8.38 4.08
CA TYR A 1182 34.16 7.81 3.06
C TYR A 1182 34.84 6.69 2.26
N ALA A 1183 36.12 6.82 1.92
CA ALA A 1183 36.90 5.75 1.31
C ALA A 1183 37.02 4.52 2.22
N ARG A 1184 37.14 4.71 3.54
CA ARG A 1184 37.06 3.62 4.54
C ARG A 1184 35.70 2.92 4.52
N SER A 1185 34.61 3.68 4.43
CA SER A 1185 33.25 3.13 4.30
C SER A 1185 33.09 2.29 3.03
N LEU A 1186 33.57 2.77 1.87
CA LEU A 1186 33.54 2.03 0.61
C LEU A 1186 34.38 0.74 0.65
N LYS A 1187 35.55 0.78 1.31
CA LYS A 1187 36.39 -0.41 1.56
C LYS A 1187 35.62 -1.45 2.39
N LEU A 1188 34.89 -1.02 3.42
CA LEU A 1188 34.06 -1.92 4.25
C LEU A 1188 32.90 -2.53 3.46
N LEU A 1189 32.30 -1.80 2.53
CA LEU A 1189 31.25 -2.33 1.65
C LEU A 1189 31.81 -3.32 0.62
N GLY A 1190 33.06 -3.17 0.21
CA GLY A 1190 33.74 -4.07 -0.74
C GLY A 1190 34.09 -3.43 -2.08
N PHE A 1191 33.85 -2.13 -2.27
CA PHE A 1191 34.16 -1.40 -3.50
C PHE A 1191 35.60 -0.88 -3.50
N LYS A 1192 36.54 -1.74 -3.90
CA LYS A 1192 37.98 -1.45 -3.85
C LYS A 1192 38.37 -0.26 -4.76
N GLN A 1193 37.87 -0.23 -5.99
CA GLN A 1193 38.18 0.84 -6.97
C GLN A 1193 37.64 2.21 -6.53
N GLY A 1194 36.39 2.25 -6.06
CA GLY A 1194 35.80 3.48 -5.50
C GLY A 1194 36.57 3.98 -4.27
N ALA A 1195 36.98 3.06 -3.38
CA ALA A 1195 37.80 3.40 -2.22
C ALA A 1195 39.17 4.00 -2.64
N ILE A 1196 39.81 3.47 -3.68
CA ILE A 1196 41.07 4.02 -4.22
C ILE A 1196 40.86 5.44 -4.76
N LEU A 1197 39.77 5.69 -5.51
CA LEU A 1197 39.47 7.01 -6.07
C LEU A 1197 39.32 8.05 -4.96
N PHE A 1198 38.44 7.81 -3.97
CA PHE A 1198 38.22 8.77 -2.90
C PHE A 1198 39.44 8.91 -1.97
N ALA A 1199 40.19 7.83 -1.75
CA ALA A 1199 41.45 7.91 -1.00
C ALA A 1199 42.52 8.74 -1.75
N SER A 1200 42.53 8.73 -3.09
CA SER A 1200 43.39 9.62 -3.88
C SER A 1200 42.97 11.09 -3.79
N LYS A 1201 41.66 11.36 -3.78
CA LYS A 1201 41.11 12.71 -3.55
C LYS A 1201 41.35 13.21 -2.12
N ALA A 1202 41.56 12.31 -1.16
CA ALA A 1202 41.79 12.65 0.24
C ALA A 1202 43.23 13.12 0.58
N GLY A 1203 44.15 13.14 -0.39
CA GLY A 1203 45.50 13.64 -0.19
C GLY A 1203 46.27 12.88 0.91
N GLU A 1204 46.83 13.62 1.88
CA GLU A 1204 47.64 13.03 2.96
C GLU A 1204 46.86 12.09 3.89
N SER A 1205 45.63 12.46 4.24
CA SER A 1205 44.75 11.66 5.11
C SER A 1205 44.35 10.31 4.49
N GLY A 1206 44.50 10.18 3.16
CA GLY A 1206 44.23 8.94 2.41
C GLY A 1206 45.47 8.10 2.09
N LYS A 1207 46.70 8.57 2.36
CA LYS A 1207 47.95 7.89 1.96
C LYS A 1207 48.07 6.49 2.56
N GLU A 1208 47.79 6.33 3.85
CA GLU A 1208 47.82 5.02 4.52
C GLU A 1208 46.79 4.06 3.91
N LEU A 1209 45.56 4.54 3.68
CA LEU A 1209 44.50 3.73 3.08
C LEU A 1209 44.84 3.30 1.64
N LEU A 1210 45.48 4.17 0.86
CA LEU A 1210 45.96 3.87 -0.48
C LEU A 1210 47.04 2.78 -0.48
N MET A 1211 47.95 2.80 0.49
CA MET A 1211 48.96 1.75 0.65
C MET A 1211 48.31 0.41 0.96
N GLU A 1212 47.36 0.37 1.90
CA GLU A 1212 46.61 -0.85 2.24
C GLU A 1212 45.77 -1.39 1.08
N LEU A 1213 45.12 -0.51 0.30
CA LEU A 1213 44.27 -0.92 -0.82
C LEU A 1213 45.09 -1.40 -2.03
N LYS A 1214 46.33 -0.91 -2.20
CA LYS A 1214 47.22 -1.30 -3.30
C LYS A 1214 48.05 -2.55 -2.99
N GLN A 1215 48.22 -2.94 -1.73
CA GLN A 1215 48.88 -4.20 -1.39
C GLN A 1215 48.02 -5.40 -1.85
N PRO A 1216 48.57 -6.36 -2.62
CA PRO A 1216 47.90 -7.61 -2.91
C PRO A 1216 47.75 -8.40 -1.61
N LYS A 1217 46.58 -9.00 -1.36
CA LYS A 1217 46.41 -9.97 -0.28
C LYS A 1217 47.30 -11.18 -0.62
N GLU A 1218 48.42 -11.33 0.07
CA GLU A 1218 49.01 -12.66 0.25
C GLU A 1218 48.02 -13.47 1.09
N GLU A 1219 47.32 -14.40 0.47
CA GLU A 1219 46.43 -15.33 1.15
C GLU A 1219 47.26 -16.21 2.09
N VAL A 1220 47.29 -15.84 3.37
CA VAL A 1220 47.70 -16.76 4.43
C VAL A 1220 46.60 -17.81 4.56
N THR A 1221 46.78 -18.90 3.84
CA THR A 1221 46.13 -20.18 4.07
C THR A 1221 46.65 -20.75 5.38
N GLN A 1222 45.86 -20.71 6.45
CA GLN A 1222 46.09 -21.53 7.64
C GLN A 1222 44.78 -22.19 8.07
N GLU A 1223 44.78 -23.51 7.80
CA GLU A 1223 44.01 -24.67 8.29
C GLU A 1223 42.68 -24.49 9.03
#